data_AF-A0A941IXQ3-F1
#
_entry.id   AF-A0A941IXQ3-F1
#
_cell.length_a   1.000
_cell.length_b   1.000
_cell.length_c   1.000
_cell.angle_alpha   90.00
_cell.angle_beta   90.00
_cell.angle_gamma   90.00
#
_symmetry.space_group_name_H-M   'P 1'
#
loop_
_entity.id
_entity.type
_entity.pdbx_description
1 polymer ?
#
loop_
_entity_poly.entity_id
_entity_poly.type
_entity_poly.pdbx_seq_one_letter_code
_entity_poly.pdbx_strand_id
1 'polypeptide(L)'
;MIRIIKIVFWLVIYLMPLNTFGQNEDYSRWNSNMSFPSSPTAASLGKYGEYPVNLQNGLVNISIPLYTINTKRLSVPISLSYHASGVKVDQEASWIGLGWDLMVGGVITRSIKGAADDFVPNGYRSRCSNIRAEGSFDFTDENDYLFAKRSFEGEYDSEPDIYNYNFNGYTGQFLMGNDGEFYTMGLDNLKILTRSIWEFEIITPDGTIYQFGRSLDGEDAYEETEIIPSRENYIGINKNITAWYLTDIVSSDKSDTIKFKYGNTHGYGSYNLGSQTYSIITEAHGNNAGNLCVQSYNWGGTSISIQNCRKLSEIHFSNGKLSFDIASDRQDGQSVRLANVRVYELIENDLYKEIKNIEFLNDAYFDRPWSGKRVETYKAYENNDKSLKLNAIVVHSPNCQAQNYGFEYNTTKLPARKTTAQDFWGYYNGEHSNNSLVPETKIASCNGTTLLGNANRAASALHVQACVLNQITYPTGGTTQFEFEPHYYLNNNLYQGGSQTELVWIPENVMAVGHVSEPSLQLQTKLVDTVTIIPKFSGDAHLSYEFSRTIGHGLNYPKLILTDDIGRVIYEVVHHQTDQIVSDVVNIHLNARTTYTLRVETCDCTNDPDAIINASYASATISYMDVVEVTDPKEWDPSIAGGLRIKAVKSYDVGKLEPSFIKGYVYGDISVKGGVGVGMLVSPTIRNYSKSVKSAGVGTVIGDPDSYNKTELFVSSTSYVDFGYNGGSPVEYNKVTEYIGTVSQNIGKNEYFYTGTDHIIGFLGNEYFPFDYLLYPEYLKSQTDKIISYGYNNGNYYKVKEEDYSYTNTNIISVNALKFLQKEVVTGAYVDASANWDRKYIPVNYAFKLGNSKLKSKSTIVYNKNGGEPVASSITYTYDPQYNQITEELFKDSKGNMSNKKLLYPYQKSQIAGLTDEQLSTLEQMVITNQINQAIEEKNYSNGLLNVWLRRNYKTLSDGAVLFDYGEQSFKGLELEDVFIVEQYDDYRNVSQYKDEKLGYSTSVIYGYNYTLSVIKADKIDYVTLESVVNNVLQTYFGSQTLDIFMTGLSDMTLPANKYSWEQFNTHLRNASSLQDALITTYTYDPLKGMTSQTDPNGITTYYEYDGFGRLKCIKDHSGNIIKNHTYHYKNEPNQ
;
A
#
# COMPACT_ATOMS: atom_id res chain seq x y z
N MET A 1 -10.57 42.97 -41.62
CA MET A 1 -9.36 43.36 -40.87
C MET A 1 -9.68 43.72 -39.41
N ILE A 2 -10.59 42.96 -38.77
CA ILE A 2 -11.03 43.06 -37.34
C ILE A 2 -11.09 41.63 -36.75
N ARG A 3 -10.32 40.69 -37.31
CA ARG A 3 -10.34 39.24 -36.96
C ARG A 3 -8.98 38.67 -36.52
N ILE A 4 -7.99 39.52 -36.23
CA ILE A 4 -6.61 39.12 -35.87
C ILE A 4 -6.19 39.58 -34.45
N ILE A 5 -7.07 40.24 -33.69
CA ILE A 5 -6.74 40.75 -32.33
C ILE A 5 -7.40 39.93 -31.20
N LYS A 6 -8.24 38.92 -31.50
CA LYS A 6 -8.88 38.06 -30.48
C LYS A 6 -8.26 36.66 -30.31
N ILE A 7 -7.21 36.31 -31.06
CA ILE A 7 -6.55 34.99 -30.99
C ILE A 7 -5.15 35.05 -30.35
N VAL A 8 -4.65 36.25 -30.03
CA VAL A 8 -3.38 36.44 -29.30
C VAL A 8 -3.58 36.65 -27.79
N PHE A 9 -4.84 36.76 -27.32
CA PHE A 9 -5.17 37.03 -25.91
C PHE A 9 -5.39 35.76 -25.04
N TRP A 10 -5.25 34.56 -25.62
CA TRP A 10 -5.45 33.27 -24.92
C TRP A 10 -4.22 32.33 -24.95
N LEU A 11 -3.06 32.83 -25.37
CA LEU A 11 -1.82 32.03 -25.52
C LEU A 11 -0.60 32.59 -24.77
N VAL A 12 -0.80 33.54 -23.85
CA VAL A 12 0.26 34.16 -23.02
C VAL A 12 0.06 33.89 -21.50
N ILE A 13 -1.00 33.18 -21.09
CA ILE A 13 -1.29 32.91 -19.66
C ILE A 13 -0.67 31.60 -19.12
N TYR A 14 0.15 30.89 -19.91
CA TYR A 14 0.75 29.61 -19.49
C TYR A 14 2.28 29.54 -19.49
N LEU A 15 2.99 30.67 -19.61
CA LEU A 15 4.46 30.71 -19.57
C LEU A 15 4.97 31.90 -18.74
N MET A 16 5.65 31.59 -17.63
CA MET A 16 6.37 32.42 -16.64
C MET A 16 5.63 32.81 -15.35
N PRO A 17 6.10 32.35 -14.16
CA PRO A 17 5.96 33.09 -12.92
C PRO A 17 7.07 34.15 -12.87
N LEU A 18 6.82 35.33 -13.45
CA LEU A 18 7.62 36.51 -13.14
C LEU A 18 6.90 37.26 -12.02
N ASN A 19 7.41 37.08 -10.80
CA ASN A 19 7.17 38.00 -9.70
C ASN A 19 7.72 39.37 -10.10
N THR A 20 6.86 40.18 -10.71
CA THR A 20 7.04 41.63 -10.71
C THR A 20 6.33 42.14 -9.48
N PHE A 21 7.11 42.63 -8.51
CA PHE A 21 6.62 43.41 -7.40
C PHE A 21 6.03 44.72 -7.94
N GLY A 22 4.75 44.69 -8.28
CA GLY A 22 3.90 45.87 -8.30
C GLY A 22 3.47 46.17 -6.87
N GLN A 23 3.63 47.41 -6.43
CA GLN A 23 3.18 47.90 -5.13
C GLN A 23 1.65 47.75 -5.05
N ASN A 24 1.18 46.72 -4.35
CA ASN A 24 -0.11 46.69 -3.68
C ASN A 24 0.11 45.99 -2.35
N GLU A 25 -0.10 46.75 -1.27
CA GLU A 25 -0.08 46.27 0.10
C GLU A 25 -1.31 45.41 0.38
N ASP A 26 -1.36 44.17 -0.14
CA ASP A 26 -2.38 43.21 0.26
C ASP A 26 -1.92 42.45 1.52
N TYR A 27 -2.29 42.99 2.68
CA TYR A 27 -2.02 42.50 4.04
C TYR A 27 -2.81 41.25 4.46
N SER A 28 -3.44 40.51 3.53
CA SER A 28 -4.35 39.40 3.84
C SER A 28 -3.69 38.04 4.18
N ARG A 29 -2.42 38.01 4.58
CA ARG A 29 -1.68 36.75 4.84
C ARG A 29 -1.87 36.14 6.23
N TRP A 30 -2.56 36.84 7.14
CA TRP A 30 -2.97 36.32 8.45
C TRP A 30 -4.48 36.15 8.50
N ASN A 31 -5.02 35.29 7.63
CA ASN A 31 -6.15 34.50 8.09
C ASN A 31 -5.55 33.53 9.10
N SER A 32 -5.94 33.68 10.36
CA SER A 32 -5.78 32.62 11.35
C SER A 32 -6.21 31.30 10.71
N ASN A 33 -5.72 30.17 11.24
CA ASN A 33 -6.38 28.90 11.03
C ASN A 33 -7.79 28.89 11.70
N MET A 34 -8.57 29.98 11.61
CA MET A 34 -9.98 29.85 11.28
C MET A 34 -10.02 29.13 9.94
N SER A 35 -10.12 27.81 10.00
CA SER A 35 -10.89 27.09 9.00
C SER A 35 -12.28 27.72 9.02
N PHE A 36 -12.48 28.76 8.21
CA PHE A 36 -13.77 28.90 7.57
C PHE A 36 -13.99 27.55 6.93
N PRO A 37 -15.08 26.81 7.24
CA PRO A 37 -15.34 25.57 6.53
C PRO A 37 -15.26 25.93 5.05
N SER A 38 -14.20 25.43 4.41
CA SER A 38 -14.07 25.53 2.97
C SER A 38 -15.38 24.95 2.47
N SER A 39 -16.17 25.71 1.71
CA SER A 39 -17.47 25.17 1.28
C SER A 39 -17.17 23.78 0.68
N PRO A 40 -17.82 22.69 1.15
CA PRO A 40 -17.55 21.32 0.70
C PRO A 40 -17.57 21.18 -0.84
N THR A 41 -18.20 22.16 -1.48
CA THR A 41 -18.29 22.39 -2.91
C THR A 41 -16.97 22.67 -3.65
N ALA A 42 -16.08 23.51 -3.12
CA ALA A 42 -14.98 24.05 -3.92
C ALA A 42 -13.89 23.00 -4.25
N ALA A 43 -13.74 21.98 -3.40
CA ALA A 43 -12.81 20.87 -3.61
C ALA A 43 -13.45 19.66 -4.35
N SER A 44 -14.78 19.59 -4.48
CA SER A 44 -15.50 18.50 -5.17
C SER A 44 -15.79 18.80 -6.65
N LEU A 45 -15.67 20.07 -7.05
CA LEU A 45 -16.01 20.61 -8.37
C LEU A 45 -15.16 20.10 -9.55
N GLY A 46 -14.04 19.40 -9.28
CA GLY A 46 -13.19 18.78 -10.30
C GLY A 46 -13.04 17.25 -10.19
N LYS A 47 -13.74 16.59 -9.25
CA LYS A 47 -13.44 15.19 -8.87
C LYS A 47 -14.19 14.12 -9.67
N TYR A 48 -15.23 14.49 -10.41
CA TYR A 48 -16.06 13.51 -11.12
C TYR A 48 -15.70 13.53 -12.61
N GLY A 49 -15.07 12.45 -13.07
CA GLY A 49 -14.62 12.25 -14.45
C GLY A 49 -13.10 12.02 -14.59
N GLU A 50 -12.30 12.40 -13.60
CA GLU A 50 -10.88 12.04 -13.52
C GLU A 50 -10.66 11.09 -12.34
N TYR A 51 -10.51 9.81 -12.65
CA TYR A 51 -10.18 8.80 -11.67
C TYR A 51 -8.64 8.68 -11.59
N PRO A 52 -8.02 8.95 -10.43
CA PRO A 52 -6.59 8.76 -10.25
C PRO A 52 -6.22 7.31 -10.54
N VAL A 53 -5.14 7.10 -11.29
CA VAL A 53 -4.62 5.75 -11.57
C VAL A 53 -3.28 5.64 -10.86
N ASN A 54 -3.11 4.61 -10.04
CA ASN A 54 -1.77 4.18 -9.66
C ASN A 54 -1.14 3.57 -10.91
N LEU A 55 -0.31 4.36 -11.59
CA LEU A 55 0.23 3.99 -12.88
C LEU A 55 1.15 2.76 -12.79
N GLN A 56 1.89 2.58 -11.70
CA GLN A 56 2.85 1.49 -11.56
C GLN A 56 2.19 0.09 -11.56
N ASN A 57 0.93 0.00 -11.11
CA ASN A 57 0.15 -1.23 -11.12
C ASN A 57 -1.16 -1.14 -11.94
N GLY A 58 -1.45 0.02 -12.53
CA GLY A 58 -2.65 0.25 -13.32
C GLY A 58 -3.98 0.17 -12.56
N LEU A 59 -3.97 0.25 -11.22
CA LEU A 59 -5.18 0.27 -10.42
C LEU A 59 -5.82 1.67 -10.45
N VAL A 60 -7.06 1.76 -10.92
CA VAL A 60 -7.84 3.01 -10.93
C VAL A 60 -8.58 3.19 -9.59
N ASN A 61 -8.43 4.35 -8.97
CA ASN A 61 -9.11 4.70 -7.72
C ASN A 61 -10.50 5.26 -8.00
N ILE A 62 -11.51 4.39 -7.94
CA ILE A 62 -12.91 4.72 -8.18
C ILE A 62 -13.58 5.05 -6.85
N SER A 63 -13.73 6.34 -6.55
CA SER A 63 -14.38 6.84 -5.33
C SER A 63 -15.50 7.83 -5.64
N ILE A 64 -16.65 7.66 -4.99
CA ILE A 64 -17.83 8.52 -5.07
C ILE A 64 -18.06 9.14 -3.69
N PRO A 65 -17.76 10.43 -3.49
CA PRO A 65 -18.08 11.12 -2.24
C PRO A 65 -19.60 11.18 -2.03
N LEU A 66 -20.05 10.74 -0.86
CA LEU A 66 -21.48 10.71 -0.49
C LEU A 66 -21.82 11.86 0.47
N TYR A 67 -20.98 12.07 1.47
CA TYR A 67 -21.14 13.08 2.51
C TYR A 67 -19.80 13.37 3.21
N THR A 68 -19.68 14.49 3.91
CA THR A 68 -18.53 14.78 4.77
C THR A 68 -19.07 15.32 6.08
N ILE A 69 -18.77 14.63 7.18
CA ILE A 69 -19.05 15.14 8.52
C ILE A 69 -18.07 16.28 8.75
N ASN A 70 -18.58 17.48 9.01
CA ASN A 70 -17.78 18.63 9.38
C ASN A 70 -18.28 19.13 10.72
N THR A 71 -17.42 19.03 11.71
CA THR A 71 -17.63 19.60 13.04
C THR A 71 -16.74 20.83 13.20
N LYS A 72 -16.61 21.33 14.43
CA LYS A 72 -15.80 22.52 14.73
C LYS A 72 -14.31 22.31 14.44
N ARG A 73 -13.77 21.14 14.81
CA ARG A 73 -12.33 20.82 14.66
C ARG A 73 -12.04 19.63 13.75
N LEU A 74 -13.04 18.78 13.50
CA LEU A 74 -12.84 17.50 12.82
C LEU A 74 -13.59 17.47 11.49
N SER A 75 -13.01 16.77 10.53
CA SER A 75 -13.64 16.48 9.24
C SER A 75 -13.45 15.01 8.90
N VAL A 76 -14.54 14.33 8.57
CA VAL A 76 -14.54 12.90 8.21
C VAL A 76 -15.32 12.72 6.90
N PRO A 77 -14.64 12.41 5.79
CA PRO A 77 -15.29 12.12 4.52
C PRO A 77 -15.94 10.73 4.55
N ILE A 78 -17.09 10.62 3.90
CA ILE A 78 -17.82 9.38 3.65
C ILE A 78 -17.93 9.22 2.15
N SER A 79 -17.34 8.15 1.64
CA SER A 79 -17.33 7.88 0.21
C SER A 79 -17.56 6.41 -0.06
N LEU A 80 -18.13 6.11 -1.22
CA LEU A 80 -18.20 4.75 -1.73
C LEU A 80 -16.97 4.50 -2.61
N SER A 81 -16.28 3.38 -2.41
CA SER A 81 -15.07 3.00 -3.15
C SER A 81 -15.27 1.67 -3.87
N TYR A 82 -14.78 1.55 -5.11
CA TYR A 82 -14.75 0.30 -5.86
C TYR A 82 -13.31 -0.16 -6.09
N HIS A 83 -13.01 -1.41 -5.76
CA HIS A 83 -11.68 -2.01 -5.98
C HIS A 83 -11.57 -2.59 -7.39
N ALA A 84 -10.79 -1.91 -8.25
CA ALA A 84 -10.76 -2.17 -9.69
C ALA A 84 -9.76 -3.23 -10.18
N SER A 85 -9.22 -4.08 -9.30
CA SER A 85 -8.24 -5.12 -9.66
C SER A 85 -8.85 -6.36 -10.32
N GLY A 86 -10.18 -6.40 -10.50
CA GLY A 86 -10.93 -7.60 -10.85
C GLY A 86 -11.56 -8.27 -9.62
N VAL A 87 -12.41 -9.28 -9.86
CA VAL A 87 -13.12 -9.99 -8.79
C VAL A 87 -12.56 -11.41 -8.63
N LYS A 88 -12.15 -11.78 -7.42
CA LYS A 88 -11.66 -13.14 -7.13
C LYS A 88 -12.81 -14.14 -6.99
N VAL A 89 -12.53 -15.41 -7.27
CA VAL A 89 -13.53 -16.48 -7.19
C VAL A 89 -14.11 -16.61 -5.78
N ASP A 90 -13.26 -16.53 -4.75
CA ASP A 90 -13.67 -16.67 -3.35
C ASP A 90 -13.97 -15.32 -2.67
N GLN A 91 -13.97 -14.21 -3.42
CA GLN A 91 -14.28 -12.89 -2.88
C GLN A 91 -15.76 -12.80 -2.47
N GLU A 92 -15.97 -12.37 -1.23
CA GLU A 92 -17.30 -12.04 -0.72
C GLU A 92 -17.68 -10.59 -1.04
N ALA A 93 -18.98 -10.37 -1.18
CA ALA A 93 -19.52 -9.03 -1.29
C ALA A 93 -19.61 -8.41 0.11
N SER A 94 -19.19 -7.14 0.22
CA SER A 94 -19.45 -6.34 1.40
C SER A 94 -20.96 -6.20 1.63
N TRP A 95 -21.35 -5.58 2.74
CA TRP A 95 -22.74 -5.18 2.97
C TRP A 95 -23.28 -4.16 1.95
N ILE A 96 -22.45 -3.60 1.05
CA ILE A 96 -22.89 -2.75 -0.05
C ILE A 96 -23.09 -3.56 -1.35
N GLY A 97 -22.11 -4.40 -1.70
CA GLY A 97 -22.09 -5.16 -2.94
C GLY A 97 -20.69 -5.66 -3.29
N LEU A 98 -20.60 -6.56 -4.28
CA LEU A 98 -19.34 -7.17 -4.72
C LEU A 98 -18.38 -6.11 -5.27
N GLY A 99 -17.18 -6.04 -4.70
CA GLY A 99 -16.12 -5.09 -5.08
C GLY A 99 -16.33 -3.65 -4.59
N TRP A 100 -17.46 -3.35 -3.94
CA TRP A 100 -17.78 -2.03 -3.39
C TRP A 100 -17.60 -2.02 -1.88
N ASP A 101 -17.01 -0.96 -1.33
CA ASP A 101 -16.91 -0.73 0.11
C ASP A 101 -17.27 0.71 0.46
N LEU A 102 -17.92 0.87 1.62
CA LEU A 102 -18.20 2.19 2.17
C LEU A 102 -17.01 2.64 3.02
N MET A 103 -16.31 3.66 2.54
CA MET A 103 -15.21 4.29 3.25
C MET A 103 -15.79 5.23 4.31
N VAL A 104 -15.94 4.71 5.52
CA VAL A 104 -16.41 5.45 6.70
C VAL A 104 -15.77 4.87 7.96
N GLY A 105 -15.34 5.76 8.86
CA GLY A 105 -14.65 5.36 10.10
C GLY A 105 -13.21 4.91 9.84
N GLY A 106 -12.83 3.81 10.47
CA GLY A 106 -11.50 3.23 10.33
C GLY A 106 -11.40 1.86 10.99
N VAL A 107 -10.37 1.11 10.62
CA VAL A 107 -10.12 -0.22 11.18
C VAL A 107 -8.61 -0.48 11.25
N ILE A 108 -8.20 -1.15 12.32
CA ILE A 108 -6.91 -1.84 12.41
C ILE A 108 -7.19 -3.32 12.21
N THR A 109 -6.49 -3.97 11.31
CA THR A 109 -6.58 -5.43 11.09
C THR A 109 -5.23 -6.07 11.36
N ARG A 110 -5.21 -7.35 11.75
CA ARG A 110 -3.99 -8.07 12.11
C ARG A 110 -3.80 -9.31 11.26
N SER A 111 -2.59 -9.47 10.75
CA SER A 111 -2.11 -10.66 10.08
C SER A 111 -1.16 -11.41 11.01
N ILE A 112 -1.64 -12.53 11.55
CA ILE A 112 -0.91 -13.31 12.55
C ILE A 112 0.24 -14.09 11.87
N LYS A 113 1.46 -14.00 12.41
CA LYS A 113 2.66 -14.70 11.95
C LYS A 113 3.09 -15.72 13.01
N GLY A 114 2.50 -16.92 12.97
CA GLY A 114 2.73 -17.94 13.99
C GLY A 114 1.64 -17.91 15.06
N ALA A 115 1.97 -17.49 16.28
CA ALA A 115 0.98 -17.24 17.32
C ALA A 115 0.63 -15.75 17.37
N ALA A 116 -0.44 -15.37 18.05
CA ALA A 116 -0.70 -13.97 18.32
C ALA A 116 0.39 -13.41 19.25
N ASP A 117 0.99 -12.26 18.92
CA ASP A 117 1.94 -11.52 19.76
C ASP A 117 1.58 -11.54 21.26
N ASP A 118 0.31 -11.32 21.59
CA ASP A 118 -0.21 -11.18 22.94
C ASP A 118 -0.64 -12.51 23.60
N PHE A 119 -0.39 -13.65 22.95
CA PHE A 119 -0.69 -14.97 23.48
C PHE A 119 0.21 -15.30 24.69
N VAL A 120 -0.28 -15.18 25.92
CA VAL A 120 0.57 -15.40 27.12
C VAL A 120 0.70 -16.89 27.45
N PRO A 121 1.91 -17.42 27.76
CA PRO A 121 3.23 -16.75 27.82
C PRO A 121 4.09 -16.98 26.56
N ASN A 122 3.49 -17.33 25.43
CA ASN A 122 4.17 -17.98 24.30
C ASN A 122 4.28 -17.11 23.04
N GLY A 123 3.46 -16.08 22.92
CA GLY A 123 3.42 -15.10 21.85
C GLY A 123 4.63 -14.17 21.86
N TYR A 124 4.87 -13.52 20.73
CA TYR A 124 6.02 -12.65 20.52
C TYR A 124 6.23 -11.61 21.62
N ARG A 125 5.17 -11.01 22.20
CA ARG A 125 5.28 -10.04 23.32
C ARG A 125 6.03 -10.59 24.54
N SER A 126 5.86 -11.88 24.82
CA SER A 126 6.52 -12.55 25.95
C SER A 126 7.95 -13.00 25.63
N ARG A 127 8.30 -13.03 24.34
CA ARG A 127 9.52 -13.65 23.81
C ARG A 127 10.43 -12.70 23.04
N CYS A 128 9.99 -11.47 22.75
CA CYS A 128 10.71 -10.51 21.93
C CYS A 128 12.09 -10.15 22.52
N SER A 129 12.24 -10.17 23.85
CA SER A 129 13.52 -9.95 24.55
C SER A 129 14.51 -11.11 24.43
N ASN A 130 14.06 -12.30 24.03
CA ASN A 130 14.89 -13.46 23.73
C ASN A 130 15.45 -13.45 22.29
N ILE A 131 14.98 -12.53 21.44
CA ILE A 131 15.43 -12.42 20.05
C ILE A 131 16.80 -11.73 20.00
N ARG A 132 17.81 -12.47 19.54
CA ARG A 132 19.22 -12.05 19.51
C ARG A 132 19.87 -12.35 18.17
N ALA A 133 21.08 -11.82 17.94
CA ALA A 133 21.84 -12.11 16.72
C ALA A 133 22.21 -13.60 16.62
N GLU A 134 22.35 -14.12 15.39
CA GLU A 134 22.55 -15.55 15.08
C GLU A 134 23.76 -16.15 15.83
N GLY A 135 24.84 -15.39 15.97
CA GLY A 135 26.05 -15.79 16.70
C GLY A 135 25.99 -15.64 18.23
N SER A 136 24.86 -15.24 18.79
CA SER A 136 24.69 -15.02 20.24
C SER A 136 24.03 -16.18 20.98
N PHE A 137 23.60 -17.24 20.27
CA PHE A 137 22.97 -18.41 20.88
C PHE A 137 24.02 -19.42 21.34
N ASP A 138 24.03 -19.70 22.64
CA ASP A 138 24.85 -20.75 23.22
C ASP A 138 23.99 -21.96 23.59
N PHE A 139 23.72 -22.85 22.64
CA PHE A 139 22.91 -24.06 22.86
C PHE A 139 23.35 -25.05 23.98
N THR A 140 24.41 -24.83 24.78
CA THR A 140 24.69 -25.63 26.01
C THR A 140 24.03 -24.96 27.18
N ASP A 141 23.78 -23.65 27.08
CA ASP A 141 22.83 -23.02 27.95
C ASP A 141 21.45 -23.65 27.71
N GLU A 142 20.87 -24.15 28.80
CA GLU A 142 19.58 -24.82 28.77
C GLU A 142 18.47 -23.89 28.28
N ASN A 143 18.54 -22.58 28.56
CA ASN A 143 17.51 -21.63 28.15
C ASN A 143 17.55 -21.37 26.65
N ASP A 144 18.74 -21.16 26.07
CA ASP A 144 18.91 -20.96 24.63
C ASP A 144 18.49 -22.23 23.86
N TYR A 145 18.83 -23.41 24.38
CA TYR A 145 18.36 -24.69 23.82
C TYR A 145 16.83 -24.83 23.92
N LEU A 146 16.22 -24.58 25.08
CA LEU A 146 14.77 -24.66 25.25
C LEU A 146 14.04 -23.65 24.36
N PHE A 147 14.55 -22.43 24.26
CA PHE A 147 13.99 -21.40 23.40
C PHE A 147 14.01 -21.83 21.93
N ALA A 148 15.16 -22.30 21.44
CA ALA A 148 15.30 -22.80 20.07
C ALA A 148 14.38 -23.99 19.77
N LYS A 149 14.35 -24.97 20.69
CA LYS A 149 13.48 -26.15 20.58
C LYS A 149 12.01 -25.76 20.51
N ARG A 150 11.53 -24.95 21.46
CA ARG A 150 10.11 -24.55 21.54
C ARG A 150 9.70 -23.65 20.39
N SER A 151 10.59 -22.80 19.91
CA SER A 151 10.33 -21.99 18.70
C SER A 151 10.24 -22.86 17.45
N PHE A 152 11.13 -23.86 17.30
CA PHE A 152 11.07 -24.84 16.21
C PHE A 152 9.79 -25.69 16.25
N GLU A 153 9.33 -26.08 17.45
CA GLU A 153 8.10 -26.84 17.66
C GLU A 153 6.82 -25.99 17.48
N GLY A 154 6.95 -24.66 17.31
CA GLY A 154 5.83 -23.72 17.19
C GLY A 154 5.14 -23.41 18.51
N GLU A 155 5.75 -23.77 19.66
CA GLU A 155 5.25 -23.42 20.98
C GLU A 155 5.57 -21.97 21.34
N TYR A 156 6.74 -21.47 20.94
CA TYR A 156 7.13 -20.07 21.11
C TYR A 156 7.08 -19.35 19.78
N ASP A 157 6.60 -18.13 19.85
CA ASP A 157 6.53 -17.22 18.72
C ASP A 157 7.69 -16.23 18.77
N SER A 158 8.41 -16.17 17.66
CA SER A 158 9.62 -15.37 17.46
C SER A 158 9.51 -14.47 16.23
N GLU A 159 8.29 -14.30 15.70
CA GLU A 159 7.97 -13.41 14.59
C GLU A 159 6.90 -12.40 15.06
N PRO A 160 7.07 -11.09 14.85
CA PRO A 160 6.03 -10.12 15.17
C PRO A 160 4.86 -10.22 14.19
N ASP A 161 3.65 -9.99 14.70
CA ASP A 161 2.47 -9.82 13.85
C ASP A 161 2.50 -8.49 13.09
N ILE A 162 1.83 -8.49 11.93
CA ILE A 162 1.69 -7.29 11.11
C ILE A 162 0.28 -6.75 11.25
N TYR A 163 0.16 -5.50 11.68
CA TYR A 163 -1.09 -4.77 11.80
C TYR A 163 -1.22 -3.81 10.63
N ASN A 164 -2.38 -3.77 9.97
CA ASN A 164 -2.71 -2.80 8.93
C ASN A 164 -3.74 -1.81 9.47
N TYR A 165 -3.51 -0.51 9.30
CA TYR A 165 -4.49 0.52 9.65
C TYR A 165 -5.02 1.21 8.41
N ASN A 166 -6.31 1.56 8.42
CA ASN A 166 -6.93 2.46 7.45
C ASN A 166 -7.96 3.31 8.19
N PHE A 167 -7.75 4.63 8.24
CA PHE A 167 -8.67 5.57 8.88
C PHE A 167 -8.43 6.99 8.37
N ASN A 168 -9.49 7.76 8.13
CA ASN A 168 -9.46 9.21 7.81
C ASN A 168 -8.31 9.70 6.90
N GLY A 169 -7.96 8.93 5.85
CA GLY A 169 -6.88 9.25 4.90
C GLY A 169 -5.49 8.70 5.24
N TYR A 170 -5.30 8.14 6.44
CA TYR A 170 -4.13 7.38 6.84
C TYR A 170 -4.28 5.91 6.49
N THR A 171 -3.25 5.33 5.87
CA THR A 171 -3.17 3.90 5.55
C THR A 171 -1.73 3.43 5.67
N GLY A 172 -1.51 2.25 6.23
CA GLY A 172 -0.18 1.69 6.35
C GLY A 172 -0.13 0.47 7.26
N GLN A 173 1.09 0.04 7.59
CA GLN A 173 1.34 -1.11 8.43
C GLN A 173 2.16 -0.72 9.67
N PHE A 174 2.01 -1.46 10.75
CA PHE A 174 2.84 -1.37 11.95
C PHE A 174 3.03 -2.74 12.59
N LEU A 175 4.05 -2.87 13.42
CA LEU A 175 4.37 -4.08 14.15
C LEU A 175 5.05 -3.75 15.48
N MET A 176 5.15 -4.75 16.36
CA MET A 176 5.86 -4.60 17.63
C MET A 176 7.36 -4.86 17.48
N GLY A 177 8.18 -3.92 17.93
CA GLY A 177 9.62 -4.01 17.97
C GLY A 177 10.13 -5.02 19.01
N ASN A 178 11.43 -5.31 18.96
CA ASN A 178 12.06 -6.20 19.96
C ASN A 178 12.07 -5.60 21.38
N ASP A 179 11.90 -4.29 21.49
CA ASP A 179 11.74 -3.51 22.73
C ASP A 179 10.32 -3.53 23.31
N GLY A 180 9.35 -4.09 22.58
CA GLY A 180 7.94 -4.13 22.98
C GLY A 180 7.12 -2.90 22.58
N GLU A 181 7.72 -1.93 21.88
CA GLU A 181 7.05 -0.73 21.37
C GLU A 181 6.51 -0.93 19.95
N PHE A 182 5.48 -0.21 19.56
CA PHE A 182 4.91 -0.31 18.20
C PHE A 182 5.54 0.69 17.25
N TYR A 183 5.95 0.19 16.07
CA TYR A 183 6.56 0.99 15.01
C TYR A 183 5.74 0.88 13.73
N THR A 184 5.38 2.02 13.15
CA THR A 184 4.89 2.05 11.78
C THR A 184 6.02 1.65 10.82
N MET A 185 5.72 0.80 9.84
CA MET A 185 6.72 0.36 8.88
C MET A 185 7.27 1.52 8.04
N GLY A 186 6.42 2.50 7.74
CA GLY A 186 6.77 3.75 7.06
C GLY A 186 7.29 4.85 8.00
N LEU A 187 7.40 4.65 9.31
CA LEU A 187 7.80 5.71 10.28
C LEU A 187 7.05 7.05 10.04
N ASP A 188 5.73 6.99 9.87
CA ASP A 188 4.88 8.10 9.44
C ASP A 188 4.54 9.11 10.56
N ASN A 189 5.34 9.13 11.62
CA ASN A 189 5.15 9.93 12.84
C ASN A 189 3.79 9.72 13.55
N LEU A 190 3.10 8.63 13.24
CA LEU A 190 1.96 8.19 14.04
C LEU A 190 2.48 7.62 15.35
N LYS A 191 1.93 8.09 16.47
CA LYS A 191 2.20 7.52 17.79
C LYS A 191 1.12 6.47 18.08
N ILE A 192 1.54 5.20 18.20
CA ILE A 192 0.64 4.08 18.44
C ILE A 192 0.81 3.63 19.88
N LEU A 193 -0.29 3.65 20.63
CA LEU A 193 -0.34 3.25 22.04
C LEU A 193 -1.36 2.13 22.21
N THR A 194 -1.12 1.26 23.18
CA THR A 194 -2.09 0.25 23.61
C THR A 194 -2.09 0.15 25.13
N ARG A 195 -3.28 0.15 25.74
CA ARG A 195 -3.46 -0.08 27.18
C ARG A 195 -3.79 -1.55 27.47
N SER A 196 -4.36 -2.25 26.49
CA SER A 196 -4.69 -3.67 26.54
C SER A 196 -4.86 -4.22 25.12
N ILE A 197 -4.89 -5.55 24.98
CA ILE A 197 -5.06 -6.23 23.68
C ILE A 197 -6.38 -5.90 22.96
N TRP A 198 -7.35 -5.33 23.66
CA TRP A 198 -8.68 -4.98 23.15
C TRP A 198 -8.74 -3.61 22.49
N GLU A 199 -7.67 -2.80 22.60
CA GLU A 199 -7.71 -1.42 22.15
C GLU A 199 -6.37 -0.86 21.67
N PHE A 200 -6.48 0.07 20.72
CA PHE A 200 -5.37 0.89 20.25
C PHE A 200 -5.77 2.36 20.26
N GLU A 201 -4.82 3.21 20.61
CA GLU A 201 -4.93 4.67 20.51
C GLU A 201 -3.86 5.14 19.51
N ILE A 202 -4.27 5.78 18.43
CA ILE A 202 -3.36 6.36 17.43
C ILE A 202 -3.46 7.88 17.51
N ILE A 203 -2.33 8.55 17.75
CA ILE A 203 -2.25 10.01 17.76
C ILE A 203 -1.53 10.47 16.49
N THR A 204 -2.22 11.24 15.66
CA THR A 204 -1.67 11.78 14.40
C THR A 204 -0.74 12.98 14.65
N PRO A 205 0.08 13.40 13.67
CA PRO A 205 1.07 14.48 13.87
C PRO A 205 0.49 15.87 14.13
N ASP A 206 -0.83 16.04 13.99
CA ASP A 206 -1.59 17.23 14.39
C ASP A 206 -2.14 17.14 15.83
N GLY A 207 -1.89 16.03 16.53
CA GLY A 207 -2.38 15.71 17.86
C GLY A 207 -3.81 15.17 17.92
N THR A 208 -4.48 14.92 16.79
CA THR A 208 -5.81 14.29 16.79
C THR A 208 -5.69 12.84 17.24
N ILE A 209 -6.60 12.40 18.13
CA ILE A 209 -6.57 11.08 18.76
C ILE A 209 -7.66 10.21 18.13
N TYR A 210 -7.28 9.00 17.72
CA TYR A 210 -8.15 7.98 17.16
C TYR A 210 -8.14 6.74 18.05
N GLN A 211 -9.32 6.38 18.59
CA GLN A 211 -9.49 5.23 19.47
C GLN A 211 -10.09 4.05 18.69
N PHE A 212 -9.51 2.86 18.85
CA PHE A 212 -9.94 1.65 18.16
C PHE A 212 -10.24 0.51 19.13
N GLY A 213 -11.23 -0.32 18.77
CA GLY A 213 -11.55 -1.59 19.43
C GLY A 213 -12.37 -1.46 20.70
N ARG A 214 -12.16 -0.42 21.49
CA ARG A 214 -12.99 -0.08 22.64
C ARG A 214 -13.18 1.41 22.77
N SER A 215 -14.43 1.85 22.90
CA SER A 215 -14.76 3.27 23.01
C SER A 215 -14.30 3.88 24.33
N LEU A 216 -14.18 5.21 24.35
CA LEU A 216 -13.91 5.95 25.59
C LEU A 216 -14.99 5.74 26.67
N ASP A 217 -16.22 5.44 26.24
CA ASP A 217 -17.34 5.06 27.13
C ASP A 217 -17.34 3.58 27.56
N GLY A 218 -16.40 2.75 27.06
CA GLY A 218 -16.22 1.35 27.45
C GLY A 218 -16.88 0.28 26.56
N GLU A 219 -17.46 0.67 25.42
CA GLU A 219 -18.15 -0.22 24.48
C GLU A 219 -17.16 -0.90 23.52
N ASP A 220 -17.30 -2.23 23.37
CA ASP A 220 -16.40 -3.03 22.54
C ASP A 220 -16.81 -3.03 21.05
N ALA A 221 -15.82 -2.82 20.19
CA ALA A 221 -15.92 -2.77 18.73
C ALA A 221 -14.73 -3.50 18.07
N TYR A 222 -14.54 -4.77 18.42
CA TYR A 222 -13.53 -5.65 17.80
C TYR A 222 -14.15 -6.93 17.23
N GLU A 223 -13.41 -7.58 16.34
CA GLU A 223 -13.75 -8.86 15.71
C GLU A 223 -12.71 -9.93 16.02
N GLU A 224 -13.20 -11.14 16.28
CA GLU A 224 -12.38 -12.31 16.59
C GLU A 224 -12.43 -13.30 15.43
N THR A 225 -11.27 -13.81 15.07
CA THR A 225 -11.12 -14.84 14.06
C THR A 225 -10.59 -16.12 14.67
N GLU A 226 -11.19 -17.24 14.27
CA GLU A 226 -10.83 -18.60 14.65
C GLU A 226 -10.39 -19.38 13.41
N ILE A 227 -9.19 -19.96 13.44
CA ILE A 227 -8.72 -20.86 12.40
C ILE A 227 -9.14 -22.29 12.77
N ILE A 228 -9.89 -22.94 11.87
CA ILE A 228 -10.38 -24.30 12.03
C ILE A 228 -9.59 -25.21 11.06
N PRO A 229 -8.56 -25.93 11.53
CA PRO A 229 -7.85 -26.90 10.70
C PRO A 229 -8.72 -28.13 10.42
N SER A 230 -8.46 -28.80 9.29
CA SER A 230 -9.20 -30.00 8.86
C SER A 230 -8.83 -31.30 9.59
N ARG A 231 -7.94 -31.28 10.60
CA ARG A 231 -7.53 -32.47 11.39
C ARG A 231 -7.55 -32.23 12.91
N GLU A 232 -7.94 -33.27 13.66
CA GLU A 232 -8.23 -33.27 15.11
C GLU A 232 -7.03 -33.10 16.06
N ASN A 233 -5.77 -33.16 15.60
CA ASN A 233 -4.60 -33.29 16.50
C ASN A 233 -3.70 -32.04 16.64
N TYR A 234 -4.17 -30.84 16.27
CA TYR A 234 -3.44 -29.61 16.61
C TYR A 234 -3.96 -29.02 17.92
N ILE A 235 -3.11 -29.03 18.94
CA ILE A 235 -3.38 -28.45 20.26
C ILE A 235 -3.20 -26.93 20.14
N GLY A 236 -4.32 -26.19 20.19
CA GLY A 236 -4.34 -24.71 20.25
C GLY A 236 -5.40 -24.03 19.38
N ILE A 237 -6.69 -24.36 19.58
CA ILE A 237 -7.80 -23.63 18.95
C ILE A 237 -8.01 -22.32 19.72
N ASN A 238 -7.34 -21.25 19.31
CA ASN A 238 -7.45 -19.96 19.97
C ASN A 238 -8.16 -18.95 19.06
N LYS A 239 -9.26 -18.39 19.55
CA LYS A 239 -9.87 -17.19 18.98
C LYS A 239 -8.92 -16.03 19.23
N ASN A 240 -8.57 -15.29 18.19
CA ASN A 240 -7.71 -14.13 18.30
C ASN A 240 -8.43 -12.90 17.76
N ILE A 241 -8.24 -11.76 18.41
CA ILE A 241 -8.72 -10.49 17.86
C ILE A 241 -7.92 -10.19 16.60
N THR A 242 -8.65 -9.91 15.52
CA THR A 242 -8.06 -9.68 14.20
C THR A 242 -8.51 -8.38 13.55
N ALA A 243 -9.52 -7.72 14.11
CA ALA A 243 -9.85 -6.35 13.74
C ALA A 243 -10.33 -5.52 14.94
N TRP A 244 -9.92 -4.24 14.98
CA TRP A 244 -10.33 -3.22 15.94
C TRP A 244 -10.92 -2.06 15.15
N TYR A 245 -12.21 -1.80 15.32
CA TYR A 245 -12.91 -0.73 14.61
C TYR A 245 -12.76 0.60 15.34
N LEU A 246 -12.69 1.70 14.58
CA LEU A 246 -12.62 3.06 15.11
C LEU A 246 -13.89 3.39 15.91
N THR A 247 -13.74 3.85 17.14
CA THR A 247 -14.85 4.19 18.04
C THR A 247 -14.94 5.68 18.33
N ASP A 248 -13.80 6.37 18.44
CA ASP A 248 -13.77 7.79 18.80
C ASP A 248 -12.69 8.53 18.00
N ILE A 249 -13.00 9.75 17.58
CA ILE A 249 -12.03 10.73 17.09
C ILE A 249 -12.13 11.94 18.00
N VAL A 250 -11.04 12.30 18.67
CA VAL A 250 -10.98 13.44 19.59
C VAL A 250 -10.01 14.48 19.03
N SER A 251 -10.46 15.74 18.95
CA SER A 251 -9.61 16.84 18.50
C SER A 251 -8.39 17.03 19.40
N SER A 252 -7.30 17.57 18.83
CA SER A 252 -6.05 17.80 19.58
C SER A 252 -6.23 18.76 20.77
N ASP A 253 -7.20 19.66 20.70
CA ASP A 253 -7.60 20.55 21.78
C ASP A 253 -8.71 19.97 22.68
N LYS A 254 -9.12 18.71 22.50
CA LYS A 254 -10.17 18.01 23.27
C LYS A 254 -11.55 18.68 23.29
N SER A 255 -11.80 19.68 22.44
CA SER A 255 -13.07 20.42 22.39
C SER A 255 -14.16 19.74 21.55
N ASP A 256 -13.81 18.75 20.74
CA ASP A 256 -14.71 18.15 19.77
C ASP A 256 -14.43 16.64 19.64
N THR A 257 -15.51 15.86 19.56
CA THR A 257 -15.44 14.39 19.50
C THR A 257 -16.48 13.85 18.52
N ILE A 258 -16.05 12.92 17.66
CA ILE A 258 -16.93 12.12 16.81
C ILE A 258 -16.92 10.67 17.31
N LYS A 259 -18.10 10.11 17.58
CA LYS A 259 -18.25 8.75 18.13
C LYS A 259 -18.91 7.81 17.13
N PHE A 260 -18.35 6.62 16.98
CA PHE A 260 -18.82 5.56 16.08
C PHE A 260 -19.41 4.43 16.92
N LYS A 261 -20.66 4.06 16.65
CA LYS A 261 -21.37 2.98 17.35
C LYS A 261 -21.58 1.80 16.42
N TYR A 262 -21.41 0.59 16.95
CA TYR A 262 -21.53 -0.65 16.19
C TYR A 262 -22.61 -1.55 16.78
N GLY A 263 -23.49 -2.06 15.93
CA GLY A 263 -24.47 -3.08 16.29
C GLY A 263 -23.90 -4.48 16.20
N ASN A 264 -24.41 -5.38 17.05
CA ASN A 264 -24.18 -6.81 16.92
C ASN A 264 -25.00 -7.38 15.78
N THR A 265 -24.34 -8.00 14.80
CA THR A 265 -25.04 -8.85 13.84
C THR A 265 -24.95 -10.29 14.31
N HIS A 266 -26.09 -10.98 14.41
CA HIS A 266 -26.16 -12.40 14.80
C HIS A 266 -25.68 -13.30 13.63
N GLY A 267 -24.48 -13.07 13.12
CA GLY A 267 -23.92 -13.75 11.96
C GLY A 267 -22.59 -14.42 12.30
N TYR A 268 -22.52 -15.72 12.08
CA TYR A 268 -21.27 -16.46 11.94
C TYR A 268 -20.83 -16.33 10.48
N GLY A 269 -19.66 -15.73 10.21
CA GLY A 269 -19.05 -15.77 8.88
C GLY A 269 -18.03 -16.90 8.81
N SER A 270 -18.18 -17.87 7.91
CA SER A 270 -17.22 -18.98 7.76
C SER A 270 -16.54 -18.92 6.39
N TYR A 271 -15.34 -18.34 6.37
CA TYR A 271 -14.55 -18.17 5.15
C TYR A 271 -13.62 -19.35 4.97
N ASN A 272 -13.43 -19.82 3.75
CA ASN A 272 -12.41 -20.81 3.44
C ASN A 272 -11.26 -20.12 2.73
N LEU A 273 -10.03 -20.35 3.19
CA LEU A 273 -8.88 -19.98 2.40
C LEU A 273 -8.68 -21.05 1.33
N GLY A 274 -8.64 -20.64 0.06
CA GLY A 274 -8.26 -21.47 -1.07
C GLY A 274 -6.77 -21.81 -1.04
N SER A 275 -6.32 -22.47 0.02
CA SER A 275 -5.01 -23.08 0.15
C SER A 275 -5.22 -24.59 0.17
N GLN A 276 -4.48 -25.29 -0.69
CA GLN A 276 -4.39 -26.74 -0.66
C GLN A 276 -2.92 -27.13 -0.59
N THR A 277 -2.62 -27.94 0.41
CA THR A 277 -1.31 -28.55 0.58
C THR A 277 -1.41 -30.03 0.29
N TYR A 278 -0.56 -30.50 -0.62
CA TYR A 278 -0.29 -31.91 -0.80
C TYR A 278 1.01 -32.24 -0.09
N SER A 279 0.99 -33.29 0.74
CA SER A 279 2.23 -33.87 1.24
C SER A 279 2.46 -35.27 0.69
N ILE A 280 3.73 -35.57 0.38
CA ILE A 280 4.23 -36.93 0.19
C ILE A 280 5.12 -37.24 1.37
N ILE A 281 4.80 -38.34 2.05
CA ILE A 281 5.69 -38.95 3.02
C ILE A 281 6.48 -40.03 2.29
N THR A 282 7.81 -40.06 2.46
CA THR A 282 8.67 -41.17 2.05
C THR A 282 9.36 -41.74 3.28
N GLU A 283 9.16 -43.02 3.53
CA GLU A 283 9.81 -43.76 4.61
C GLU A 283 10.82 -44.74 3.97
N ALA A 284 12.06 -44.71 4.45
CA ALA A 284 13.10 -45.66 4.04
C ALA A 284 13.54 -46.46 5.26
N HIS A 285 13.25 -47.77 5.24
CA HIS A 285 13.66 -48.72 6.28
C HIS A 285 15.04 -49.29 5.96
N GLY A 286 15.95 -49.27 6.92
CA GLY A 286 17.27 -49.88 6.76
C GLY A 286 17.21 -51.40 6.85
N ASN A 287 16.95 -52.12 5.75
CA ASN A 287 17.49 -53.47 5.51
C ASN A 287 17.23 -54.01 4.08
N ASN A 288 18.06 -54.97 3.67
CA ASN A 288 18.23 -55.64 2.35
C ASN A 288 16.99 -56.29 1.68
N ALA A 289 15.78 -55.79 1.89
CA ALA A 289 14.60 -56.13 1.08
C ALA A 289 13.95 -54.83 0.62
N GLY A 290 14.34 -54.39 -0.58
CA GLY A 290 13.84 -53.24 -1.35
C GLY A 290 13.06 -52.16 -0.59
N ASN A 291 13.63 -50.96 -0.47
CA ASN A 291 12.99 -49.73 0.02
C ASN A 291 11.45 -49.76 -0.15
N LEU A 292 10.72 -50.02 0.95
CA LEU A 292 9.26 -49.88 0.95
C LEU A 292 8.93 -48.39 1.00
N CYS A 293 8.94 -47.75 -0.16
CA CYS A 293 8.45 -46.37 -0.31
C CYS A 293 6.94 -46.35 -0.14
N VAL A 294 6.46 -46.11 1.08
CA VAL A 294 5.03 -45.86 1.35
C VAL A 294 4.72 -44.41 1.01
N GLN A 295 4.08 -44.17 -0.14
CA GLN A 295 3.55 -42.86 -0.49
C GLN A 295 2.15 -42.69 0.10
N SER A 296 1.98 -41.71 1.00
CA SER A 296 0.66 -41.28 1.47
C SER A 296 0.40 -39.84 1.04
N TYR A 297 -0.75 -39.61 0.42
CA TYR A 297 -1.20 -38.27 0.03
C TYR A 297 -2.09 -37.72 1.13
N ASN A 298 -1.62 -36.70 1.85
CA ASN A 298 -2.46 -35.99 2.81
C ASN A 298 -2.94 -34.68 2.21
N TRP A 299 -4.24 -34.43 2.41
CA TRP A 299 -4.93 -33.24 1.94
C TRP A 299 -5.25 -32.41 3.18
N GLY A 300 -4.79 -31.16 3.20
CA GLY A 300 -5.12 -30.20 4.24
C GLY A 300 -5.76 -28.96 3.63
N GLY A 301 -6.94 -28.60 4.12
CA GLY A 301 -7.56 -27.30 3.89
C GLY A 301 -7.68 -26.54 5.21
N THR A 302 -7.61 -25.21 5.13
CA THR A 302 -7.78 -24.30 6.28
C THR A 302 -9.07 -23.50 6.14
N SER A 303 -9.94 -23.62 7.14
CA SER A 303 -11.15 -22.80 7.26
C SER A 303 -10.94 -21.72 8.31
N ILE A 304 -11.58 -20.57 8.13
CA ILE A 304 -11.60 -19.45 9.04
C ILE A 304 -13.06 -19.20 9.45
N SER A 305 -13.31 -18.98 10.74
CA SER A 305 -14.58 -18.51 11.26
C SER A 305 -14.39 -17.14 11.90
N ILE A 306 -15.19 -16.16 11.51
CA ILE A 306 -15.26 -14.85 12.15
C ILE A 306 -16.44 -14.82 13.12
N GLN A 307 -16.18 -14.36 14.33
CA GLN A 307 -17.13 -14.16 15.42
C GLN A 307 -17.26 -12.66 15.72
N ASN A 308 -18.35 -12.27 16.38
CA ASN A 308 -18.61 -10.89 16.78
C ASN A 308 -18.63 -9.89 15.61
N CYS A 309 -19.13 -10.28 14.44
CA CYS A 309 -19.23 -9.41 13.28
C CYS A 309 -19.93 -8.08 13.65
N ARG A 310 -19.17 -6.97 13.60
CA ARG A 310 -19.67 -5.64 13.97
C ARG A 310 -20.06 -4.87 12.71
N LYS A 311 -21.22 -4.23 12.72
CA LYS A 311 -21.65 -3.32 11.66
C LYS A 311 -21.92 -1.95 12.25
N LEU A 312 -21.38 -0.92 11.60
CA LEU A 312 -21.58 0.46 12.01
C LEU A 312 -23.09 0.77 11.96
N SER A 313 -23.62 1.28 13.07
CA SER A 313 -25.05 1.56 13.25
C SER A 313 -25.32 3.06 13.32
N GLU A 314 -24.48 3.83 14.02
CA GLU A 314 -24.60 5.28 14.12
C GLU A 314 -23.22 5.97 14.21
N ILE A 315 -23.15 7.21 13.77
CA ILE A 315 -22.05 8.13 14.09
C ILE A 315 -22.65 9.37 14.75
N HIS A 316 -22.16 9.75 15.93
CA HIS A 316 -22.60 10.93 16.69
C HIS A 316 -21.52 11.99 16.65
N PHE A 317 -21.92 13.25 16.47
CA PHE A 317 -21.02 14.40 16.42
C PHE A 317 -21.74 15.66 16.91
N SER A 318 -20.98 16.73 17.19
CA SER A 318 -21.46 17.90 17.95
C SER A 318 -22.70 18.59 17.38
N ASN A 319 -22.94 18.54 16.07
CA ASN A 319 -24.10 19.16 15.41
C ASN A 319 -25.07 18.17 14.74
N GLY A 320 -24.97 16.87 15.01
CA GLY A 320 -25.86 15.89 14.38
C GLY A 320 -25.47 14.43 14.56
N LYS A 321 -26.12 13.56 13.78
CA LYS A 321 -25.78 12.14 13.71
C LYS A 321 -25.99 11.56 12.32
N LEU A 322 -25.32 10.45 12.05
CA LEU A 322 -25.62 9.56 10.93
C LEU A 322 -26.20 8.25 11.45
N SER A 323 -27.15 7.69 10.72
CA SER A 323 -27.73 6.36 10.98
C SER A 323 -27.55 5.46 9.76
N PHE A 324 -27.23 4.19 10.02
CA PHE A 324 -26.94 3.16 9.03
C PHE A 324 -28.02 2.08 9.08
N ASP A 325 -29.00 2.18 8.19
CA ASP A 325 -30.14 1.26 8.16
C ASP A 325 -29.73 -0.03 7.45
N ILE A 326 -29.79 -1.16 8.16
CA ILE A 326 -29.47 -2.49 7.63
C ILE A 326 -30.73 -3.27 7.22
N ALA A 327 -30.59 -4.17 6.25
CA ALA A 327 -31.60 -5.14 5.86
C ALA A 327 -31.06 -6.58 5.98
N SER A 328 -31.86 -7.46 6.59
CA SER A 328 -31.53 -8.87 6.86
C SER A 328 -32.15 -9.81 5.83
N ASP A 329 -32.00 -9.48 4.55
CA ASP A 329 -32.59 -10.18 3.40
C ASP A 329 -31.53 -10.71 2.42
N ARG A 330 -30.26 -10.80 2.84
CA ARG A 330 -29.17 -11.30 1.98
C ARG A 330 -29.40 -12.75 1.55
N GLN A 331 -29.19 -13.00 0.25
CA GLN A 331 -29.33 -14.33 -0.35
C GLN A 331 -27.99 -15.04 -0.57
N ASP A 332 -26.86 -14.36 -0.38
CA ASP A 332 -25.51 -14.87 -0.64
C ASP A 332 -24.69 -15.17 0.64
N GLY A 333 -25.30 -15.10 1.82
CA GLY A 333 -24.66 -15.41 3.10
C GLY A 333 -25.55 -15.06 4.30
N GLN A 334 -25.07 -15.31 5.53
CA GLN A 334 -25.78 -15.03 6.80
C GLN A 334 -25.60 -13.59 7.31
N SER A 335 -25.09 -12.68 6.46
CA SER A 335 -24.81 -11.28 6.82
C SER A 335 -25.98 -10.35 6.46
N VAL A 336 -25.84 -9.06 6.71
CA VAL A 336 -26.81 -8.01 6.37
C VAL A 336 -26.29 -7.12 5.24
N ARG A 337 -27.19 -6.42 4.55
CA ARG A 337 -26.83 -5.36 3.60
C ARG A 337 -27.17 -3.98 4.17
N LEU A 338 -26.41 -2.96 3.82
CA LEU A 338 -26.75 -1.56 4.14
C LEU A 338 -27.77 -1.08 3.11
N ALA A 339 -28.94 -0.66 3.59
CA ALA A 339 -30.02 -0.15 2.76
C ALA A 339 -29.97 1.37 2.64
N ASN A 340 -29.73 2.08 3.74
CA ASN A 340 -29.68 3.54 3.75
C ASN A 340 -28.59 4.10 4.67
N VAL A 341 -28.08 5.27 4.32
CA VAL A 341 -27.37 6.18 5.24
C VAL A 341 -28.17 7.46 5.37
N ARG A 342 -28.65 7.74 6.58
CA ARG A 342 -29.43 8.94 6.88
C ARG A 342 -28.60 9.93 7.67
N VAL A 343 -28.64 11.19 7.25
CA VAL A 343 -27.97 12.31 7.90
C VAL A 343 -29.01 13.13 8.66
N TYR A 344 -28.75 13.33 9.94
CA TYR A 344 -29.59 14.09 10.84
C TYR A 344 -28.84 15.30 11.39
N GLU A 345 -29.50 16.44 11.35
CA GLU A 345 -29.11 17.66 12.05
C GLU A 345 -29.68 17.62 13.47
N LEU A 346 -28.88 18.00 14.47
CA LEU A 346 -29.34 18.18 15.85
C LEU A 346 -30.03 19.55 15.98
N ILE A 347 -31.29 19.56 16.43
CA ILE A 347 -32.05 20.79 16.69
C ILE A 347 -31.88 21.22 18.15
N GLU A 348 -32.38 20.43 19.10
CA GLU A 348 -32.33 20.73 20.54
C GLU A 348 -32.62 19.46 21.36
N ASN A 349 -31.95 19.25 22.50
CA ASN A 349 -32.27 18.17 23.46
C ASN A 349 -32.49 16.79 22.81
N ASP A 350 -31.54 16.33 21.98
CA ASP A 350 -31.61 15.08 21.20
C ASP A 350 -32.78 14.99 20.19
N LEU A 351 -33.40 16.12 19.84
CA LEU A 351 -34.31 16.21 18.71
C LEU A 351 -33.53 16.33 17.40
N TYR A 352 -33.81 15.44 16.46
CA TYR A 352 -33.10 15.35 15.19
C TYR A 352 -34.03 15.55 13.98
N LYS A 353 -33.52 16.24 12.95
CA LYS A 353 -34.20 16.42 11.65
C LYS A 353 -33.40 15.77 10.54
N GLU A 354 -34.06 14.95 9.73
CA GLU A 354 -33.43 14.33 8.56
C GLU A 354 -33.19 15.38 7.47
N ILE A 355 -31.95 15.49 7.02
CA ILE A 355 -31.55 16.45 5.97
C ILE A 355 -31.06 15.76 4.69
N LYS A 356 -30.73 14.46 4.76
CA LYS A 356 -30.27 13.67 3.62
C LYS A 356 -30.51 12.18 3.85
N ASN A 357 -30.97 11.49 2.83
CA ASN A 357 -31.04 10.03 2.80
C ASN A 357 -30.32 9.49 1.57
N ILE A 358 -29.34 8.61 1.77
CA ILE A 358 -28.59 7.95 0.70
C ILE A 358 -29.04 6.50 0.67
N GLU A 359 -29.85 6.16 -0.33
CA GLU A 359 -30.42 4.84 -0.54
C GLU A 359 -29.52 4.01 -1.46
N PHE A 360 -29.22 2.76 -1.07
CA PHE A 360 -28.45 1.80 -1.85
C PHE A 360 -29.39 0.78 -2.50
N LEU A 361 -29.47 0.78 -3.83
CA LEU A 361 -30.26 -0.19 -4.60
C LEU A 361 -29.43 -1.47 -4.81
N ASN A 362 -29.32 -2.27 -3.74
CA ASN A 362 -28.48 -3.48 -3.65
C ASN A 362 -29.26 -4.75 -3.26
N ASP A 363 -30.50 -4.87 -3.69
CA ASP A 363 -31.35 -6.05 -3.51
C ASP A 363 -31.21 -7.10 -4.63
N ALA A 364 -30.35 -6.83 -5.62
CA ALA A 364 -30.03 -7.73 -6.73
C ALA A 364 -28.74 -8.53 -6.48
N TYR A 365 -28.55 -9.58 -7.29
CA TYR A 365 -27.40 -10.48 -7.18
C TYR A 365 -26.77 -10.79 -8.55
N PHE A 366 -25.46 -10.99 -8.54
CA PHE A 366 -24.77 -11.73 -9.60
C PHE A 366 -25.01 -13.23 -9.40
N ASP A 367 -25.58 -13.89 -10.41
CA ASP A 367 -25.68 -15.34 -10.43
C ASP A 367 -24.30 -15.97 -10.66
N ARG A 368 -23.96 -16.95 -9.83
CA ARG A 368 -22.70 -17.69 -9.90
C ARG A 368 -22.99 -19.16 -10.23
N PRO A 369 -23.04 -19.54 -11.52
CA PRO A 369 -23.40 -20.89 -11.92
C PRO A 369 -22.45 -21.93 -11.31
N TRP A 370 -23.04 -23.07 -10.96
CA TRP A 370 -22.30 -24.24 -10.52
C TRP A 370 -21.52 -24.87 -11.69
N SER A 371 -20.21 -25.01 -11.52
CA SER A 371 -19.33 -25.66 -12.51
C SER A 371 -17.97 -26.00 -11.89
N GLY A 372 -17.55 -27.27 -11.95
CA GLY A 372 -16.25 -27.75 -11.47
C GLY A 372 -16.27 -28.42 -10.09
N LYS A 373 -15.09 -28.71 -9.53
CA LYS A 373 -14.93 -29.24 -8.16
C LYS A 373 -14.85 -28.11 -7.14
N ARG A 374 -15.22 -28.40 -5.89
CA ARG A 374 -15.04 -27.51 -4.73
C ARG A 374 -13.86 -27.97 -3.88
N VAL A 375 -13.22 -27.02 -3.22
CA VAL A 375 -12.34 -27.33 -2.07
C VAL A 375 -13.25 -27.85 -0.93
N GLU A 376 -13.13 -29.13 -0.58
CA GLU A 376 -13.94 -29.76 0.49
C GLU A 376 -13.55 -29.20 1.87
N THR A 377 -14.54 -28.77 2.67
CA THR A 377 -14.33 -28.17 4.01
C THR A 377 -15.41 -28.59 5.02
N TYR A 378 -15.10 -28.48 6.32
CA TYR A 378 -15.83 -29.07 7.45
C TYR A 378 -17.25 -28.52 7.72
N LYS A 379 -17.67 -27.37 7.15
CA LYS A 379 -19.04 -26.82 7.31
C LYS A 379 -19.58 -26.23 5.99
N ALA A 380 -20.79 -26.64 5.60
CA ALA A 380 -21.38 -26.38 4.28
C ALA A 380 -22.72 -25.58 4.35
N TYR A 381 -22.75 -24.46 5.08
CA TYR A 381 -24.00 -23.70 5.31
C TYR A 381 -24.16 -22.40 4.49
N GLU A 382 -23.40 -22.20 3.41
CA GLU A 382 -23.41 -20.94 2.65
C GLU A 382 -23.87 -21.09 1.22
N ASN A 383 -24.69 -20.12 0.77
CA ASN A 383 -25.12 -20.02 -0.62
C ASN A 383 -23.99 -19.42 -1.48
N ASN A 384 -23.19 -20.31 -2.07
CA ASN A 384 -22.04 -19.96 -2.91
C ASN A 384 -22.42 -19.52 -4.34
N ASP A 385 -23.71 -19.55 -4.68
CA ASP A 385 -24.19 -19.46 -6.06
C ASP A 385 -24.70 -18.04 -6.40
N LYS A 386 -24.54 -17.08 -5.47
CA LYS A 386 -24.92 -15.67 -5.63
C LYS A 386 -23.90 -14.72 -5.02
N SER A 387 -23.83 -13.49 -5.49
CA SER A 387 -23.13 -12.39 -4.82
C SER A 387 -23.90 -11.08 -4.91
N LEU A 388 -24.01 -10.36 -3.80
CA LEU A 388 -24.73 -9.09 -3.69
C LEU A 388 -24.23 -8.09 -4.74
N LYS A 389 -25.16 -7.41 -5.41
CA LYS A 389 -24.86 -6.46 -6.49
C LYS A 389 -25.45 -5.08 -6.16
N LEU A 390 -24.64 -4.03 -6.27
CA LEU A 390 -25.10 -2.66 -6.19
C LEU A 390 -25.49 -2.16 -7.59
N ASN A 391 -26.77 -1.90 -7.84
CA ASN A 391 -27.21 -1.39 -9.15
C ASN A 391 -27.11 0.14 -9.23
N ALA A 392 -27.40 0.83 -8.13
CA ALA A 392 -27.49 2.28 -8.10
C ALA A 392 -27.45 2.85 -6.68
N ILE A 393 -27.21 4.15 -6.58
CA ILE A 393 -27.39 4.95 -5.36
C ILE A 393 -28.37 6.07 -5.68
N VAL A 394 -29.32 6.31 -4.77
CA VAL A 394 -30.26 7.42 -4.86
C VAL A 394 -30.04 8.34 -3.67
N VAL A 395 -29.72 9.60 -3.94
CA VAL A 395 -29.58 10.63 -2.91
C VAL A 395 -30.86 11.45 -2.88
N HIS A 396 -31.56 11.37 -1.75
CA HIS A 396 -32.76 12.13 -1.44
C HIS A 396 -32.40 13.28 -0.50
N SER A 397 -32.86 14.49 -0.86
CA SER A 397 -32.76 15.66 0.00
C SER A 397 -34.10 16.39 0.03
N PRO A 398 -34.50 16.96 1.19
CA PRO A 398 -35.76 17.67 1.31
C PRO A 398 -35.93 18.75 0.24
N ASN A 399 -37.11 18.80 -0.39
CA ASN A 399 -37.47 19.78 -1.42
C ASN A 399 -36.58 19.79 -2.69
N CYS A 400 -35.79 18.73 -2.92
CA CYS A 400 -34.91 18.60 -4.08
C CYS A 400 -35.30 17.38 -4.93
N GLN A 401 -34.97 17.41 -6.22
CA GLN A 401 -35.08 16.21 -7.06
C GLN A 401 -34.04 15.18 -6.62
N ALA A 402 -34.44 13.90 -6.59
CA ALA A 402 -33.55 12.79 -6.28
C ALA A 402 -32.44 12.67 -7.31
N GLN A 403 -31.24 12.32 -6.84
CA GLN A 403 -30.03 12.25 -7.65
C GLN A 403 -29.53 10.82 -7.73
N ASN A 404 -29.42 10.30 -8.95
CA ASN A 404 -29.21 8.88 -9.19
C ASN A 404 -27.83 8.60 -9.78
N TYR A 405 -27.05 7.74 -9.12
CA TYR A 405 -25.88 7.10 -9.71
C TYR A 405 -26.28 5.69 -10.16
N GLY A 406 -25.88 5.30 -11.38
CA GLY A 406 -26.13 3.95 -11.91
C GLY A 406 -24.83 3.21 -12.21
N PHE A 407 -24.81 1.89 -12.00
CA PHE A 407 -23.64 1.04 -12.19
C PHE A 407 -23.91 -0.09 -13.16
N GLU A 408 -23.06 -0.22 -14.18
CA GLU A 408 -23.10 -1.32 -15.14
C GLU A 408 -21.81 -2.14 -15.08
N TYR A 409 -21.95 -3.45 -15.25
CA TYR A 409 -20.89 -4.42 -15.03
C TYR A 409 -20.70 -5.32 -16.25
N ASN A 410 -19.53 -5.94 -16.34
CA ASN A 410 -19.24 -7.00 -17.30
C ASN A 410 -20.22 -8.17 -17.14
N THR A 411 -20.73 -8.67 -18.27
CA THR A 411 -21.76 -9.72 -18.31
C THR A 411 -21.21 -11.13 -18.12
N THR A 412 -19.87 -11.30 -18.15
CA THR A 412 -19.22 -12.58 -17.88
C THR A 412 -19.52 -12.98 -16.43
N LYS A 413 -20.03 -14.20 -16.24
CA LYS A 413 -20.43 -14.70 -14.93
C LYS A 413 -19.23 -15.30 -14.19
N LEU A 414 -19.15 -15.03 -12.90
CA LEU A 414 -18.22 -15.73 -12.00
C LEU A 414 -18.75 -17.14 -11.70
N PRO A 415 -17.89 -18.14 -11.51
CA PRO A 415 -18.33 -19.44 -11.03
C PRO A 415 -18.79 -19.34 -9.56
N ALA A 416 -19.53 -20.35 -9.12
CA ALA A 416 -19.85 -20.53 -7.70
C ALA A 416 -18.58 -20.46 -6.85
N ARG A 417 -18.66 -19.82 -5.67
CA ARG A 417 -17.53 -19.74 -4.74
C ARG A 417 -17.03 -21.13 -4.34
N LYS A 418 -15.77 -21.17 -3.91
CA LYS A 418 -15.02 -22.35 -3.43
C LYS A 418 -14.63 -23.33 -4.55
N THR A 419 -14.75 -22.93 -5.82
CA THR A 419 -14.34 -23.76 -6.95
C THR A 419 -12.81 -23.76 -7.16
N THR A 420 -12.28 -24.82 -7.73
CA THR A 420 -10.89 -24.96 -8.19
C THR A 420 -10.61 -24.31 -9.55
N ALA A 421 -11.64 -23.78 -10.23
CA ALA A 421 -11.52 -23.02 -11.48
C ALA A 421 -11.01 -21.59 -11.23
N GLN A 422 -9.82 -21.47 -10.67
CA GLN A 422 -9.16 -20.20 -10.37
C GLN A 422 -7.67 -20.26 -10.69
N ASP A 423 -7.08 -19.12 -11.04
CA ASP A 423 -5.65 -18.95 -11.31
C ASP A 423 -4.82 -18.83 -10.03
N PHE A 424 -3.50 -18.72 -10.18
CA PHE A 424 -2.54 -18.57 -9.07
C PHE A 424 -2.84 -17.43 -8.08
N TRP A 425 -3.61 -16.41 -8.46
CA TRP A 425 -3.93 -15.24 -7.64
C TRP A 425 -5.40 -15.20 -7.20
N GLY A 426 -6.15 -16.26 -7.51
CA GLY A 426 -7.54 -16.48 -7.11
C GLY A 426 -8.58 -15.91 -8.06
N TYR A 427 -8.19 -15.44 -9.25
CA TYR A 427 -9.13 -14.95 -10.26
C TYR A 427 -9.69 -16.09 -11.11
N TYR A 428 -10.88 -15.88 -11.66
CA TYR A 428 -11.53 -16.90 -12.49
C TYR A 428 -10.74 -17.15 -13.77
N ASN A 429 -10.42 -18.42 -14.06
CA ASN A 429 -9.68 -18.80 -15.27
C ASN A 429 -10.44 -19.70 -16.24
N GLY A 430 -11.63 -20.18 -15.89
CA GLY A 430 -12.44 -21.07 -16.74
C GLY A 430 -12.07 -22.56 -16.66
N GLU A 431 -11.09 -22.95 -15.85
CA GLU A 431 -10.56 -24.32 -15.80
C GLU A 431 -11.36 -25.23 -14.86
N HIS A 432 -12.56 -25.64 -15.29
CA HIS A 432 -13.49 -26.44 -14.49
C HIS A 432 -13.08 -27.91 -14.31
N SER A 433 -12.07 -28.40 -15.03
CA SER A 433 -11.50 -29.74 -14.87
C SER A 433 -10.52 -29.86 -13.70
N ASN A 434 -10.13 -28.74 -13.08
CA ASN A 434 -9.23 -28.76 -11.92
C ASN A 434 -9.86 -29.55 -10.77
N ASN A 435 -9.14 -30.53 -10.24
CA ASN A 435 -9.58 -31.29 -9.05
C ASN A 435 -8.93 -30.79 -7.76
N SER A 436 -7.91 -29.93 -7.88
CA SER A 436 -7.21 -29.28 -6.77
C SER A 436 -6.72 -27.89 -7.20
N LEU A 437 -6.13 -27.14 -6.29
CA LEU A 437 -5.41 -25.90 -6.56
C LEU A 437 -3.91 -26.15 -6.83
N VAL A 438 -3.43 -27.36 -6.55
CA VAL A 438 -2.02 -27.74 -6.73
C VAL A 438 -1.76 -28.04 -8.20
N PRO A 439 -0.92 -27.23 -8.90
CA PRO A 439 -0.56 -27.49 -10.29
C PRO A 439 0.35 -28.72 -10.40
N GLU A 440 0.44 -29.29 -11.59
CA GLU A 440 1.36 -30.41 -11.85
C GLU A 440 2.81 -30.00 -11.54
N THR A 441 3.36 -30.60 -10.48
CA THR A 441 4.67 -30.27 -9.93
C THR A 441 5.52 -31.54 -9.88
N LYS A 442 6.73 -31.48 -10.46
CA LYS A 442 7.71 -32.57 -10.41
C LYS A 442 8.46 -32.54 -9.09
N ILE A 443 8.48 -33.65 -8.37
CA ILE A 443 9.20 -33.78 -7.11
C ILE A 443 10.09 -35.00 -7.14
N ALA A 444 11.32 -34.85 -6.62
CA ALA A 444 12.20 -35.97 -6.34
C ALA A 444 11.66 -36.77 -5.14
N SER A 445 11.33 -38.05 -5.36
CA SER A 445 10.93 -38.99 -4.32
C SER A 445 11.90 -40.18 -4.27
N CYS A 446 11.74 -41.05 -3.27
CA CYS A 446 12.59 -42.24 -3.07
C CYS A 446 12.52 -43.27 -4.22
N ASN A 447 11.57 -43.12 -5.16
CA ASN A 447 11.42 -43.94 -6.38
C ASN A 447 11.75 -43.17 -7.69
N GLY A 448 12.38 -42.00 -7.61
CA GLY A 448 12.63 -41.11 -8.76
C GLY A 448 11.70 -39.90 -8.82
N THR A 449 11.45 -39.34 -10.00
CA THR A 449 10.56 -38.16 -10.13
C THR A 449 9.09 -38.57 -10.10
N THR A 450 8.32 -37.98 -9.18
CA THR A 450 6.86 -38.15 -9.06
C THR A 450 6.15 -36.84 -9.41
N LEU A 451 5.00 -36.93 -10.08
CA LEU A 451 4.14 -35.77 -10.37
C LEU A 451 3.09 -35.62 -9.26
N LEU A 452 2.93 -34.40 -8.77
CA LEU A 452 1.91 -34.02 -7.80
C LEU A 452 1.01 -32.94 -8.36
N GLY A 453 -0.29 -33.05 -8.09
CA GLY A 453 -1.28 -32.10 -8.59
C GLY A 453 -1.53 -32.25 -10.10
N ASN A 454 -2.58 -31.60 -10.58
CA ASN A 454 -2.96 -31.61 -12.00
C ASN A 454 -3.72 -30.34 -12.41
N ALA A 455 -3.68 -29.29 -11.58
CA ALA A 455 -4.46 -28.09 -11.80
C ALA A 455 -3.83 -27.18 -12.88
N ASN A 456 -4.62 -26.75 -13.86
CA ASN A 456 -4.25 -25.63 -14.71
C ASN A 456 -4.60 -24.32 -13.99
N ARG A 457 -3.56 -23.61 -13.55
CA ARG A 457 -3.64 -22.38 -12.76
C ARG A 457 -3.26 -21.14 -13.57
N ALA A 458 -3.12 -21.26 -14.89
CA ALA A 458 -2.86 -20.13 -15.76
C ALA A 458 -4.03 -19.12 -15.71
N ALA A 459 -3.68 -17.83 -15.78
CA ALA A 459 -4.67 -16.76 -15.82
C ALA A 459 -5.34 -16.66 -17.20
N SER A 460 -6.56 -16.12 -17.24
CA SER A 460 -7.36 -16.00 -18.46
C SER A 460 -7.83 -14.57 -18.69
N ALA A 461 -7.43 -13.96 -19.81
CA ALA A 461 -7.78 -12.59 -20.18
C ALA A 461 -9.30 -12.33 -20.28
N LEU A 462 -10.08 -13.36 -20.62
CA LEU A 462 -11.54 -13.27 -20.75
C LEU A 462 -12.23 -13.39 -19.38
N HIS A 463 -11.89 -14.43 -18.62
CA HIS A 463 -12.59 -14.78 -17.39
C HIS A 463 -12.24 -13.87 -16.21
N VAL A 464 -11.04 -13.27 -16.19
CA VAL A 464 -10.62 -12.31 -15.14
C VAL A 464 -11.49 -11.04 -15.10
N GLN A 465 -12.20 -10.73 -16.21
CA GLN A 465 -13.10 -9.57 -16.32
C GLN A 465 -14.51 -9.81 -15.78
N ALA A 466 -14.80 -11.01 -15.24
CA ALA A 466 -16.14 -11.36 -14.77
C ALA A 466 -16.65 -10.44 -13.67
N CYS A 467 -17.88 -9.95 -13.84
CA CYS A 467 -18.59 -9.05 -12.91
C CYS A 467 -17.86 -7.74 -12.54
N VAL A 468 -16.87 -7.31 -13.33
CA VAL A 468 -16.13 -6.05 -13.10
C VAL A 468 -16.97 -4.85 -13.51
N LEU A 469 -16.86 -3.73 -12.79
CA LEU A 469 -17.56 -2.47 -13.11
C LEU A 469 -17.07 -1.90 -14.45
N ASN A 470 -17.96 -1.70 -15.40
CA ASN A 470 -17.65 -1.15 -16.72
C ASN A 470 -18.04 0.32 -16.85
N GLN A 471 -19.13 0.76 -16.18
CA GLN A 471 -19.66 2.11 -16.37
C GLN A 471 -20.30 2.66 -15.10
N ILE A 472 -20.11 3.96 -14.88
CA ILE A 472 -20.86 4.77 -13.91
C ILE A 472 -21.68 5.79 -14.70
N THR A 473 -22.98 5.85 -14.41
CA THR A 473 -23.88 6.92 -14.86
C THR A 473 -24.06 7.91 -13.72
N TYR A 474 -23.81 9.19 -13.97
CA TYR A 474 -23.91 10.24 -12.96
C TYR A 474 -25.33 10.84 -12.91
N PRO A 475 -25.69 11.54 -11.82
CA PRO A 475 -26.98 12.22 -11.67
C PRO A 475 -27.29 13.26 -12.75
N THR A 476 -26.29 13.79 -13.46
CA THR A 476 -26.51 14.68 -14.63
C THR A 476 -26.92 13.92 -15.90
N GLY A 477 -26.75 12.59 -15.92
CA GLY A 477 -26.98 11.72 -17.08
C GLY A 477 -25.72 11.44 -17.91
N GLY A 478 -24.60 12.11 -17.65
CA GLY A 478 -23.31 11.77 -18.25
C GLY A 478 -22.78 10.43 -17.74
N THR A 479 -21.86 9.80 -18.47
CA THR A 479 -21.30 8.50 -18.08
C THR A 479 -19.77 8.51 -18.10
N THR A 480 -19.17 7.65 -17.28
CA THR A 480 -17.76 7.27 -17.41
C THR A 480 -17.67 5.76 -17.59
N GLN A 481 -16.94 5.34 -18.61
CA GLN A 481 -16.63 3.95 -18.91
C GLN A 481 -15.16 3.63 -18.56
N PHE A 482 -14.96 2.42 -18.03
CA PHE A 482 -13.66 1.87 -17.68
C PHE A 482 -13.37 0.67 -18.59
N GLU A 483 -12.28 0.75 -19.33
CA GLU A 483 -11.80 -0.36 -20.15
C GLU A 483 -10.61 -0.99 -19.45
N PHE A 484 -10.73 -2.25 -19.05
CA PHE A 484 -9.68 -3.01 -18.38
C PHE A 484 -8.99 -3.98 -19.33
N GLU A 485 -7.76 -4.34 -19.00
CA GLU A 485 -7.01 -5.43 -19.63
C GLU A 485 -6.22 -6.20 -18.56
N PRO A 486 -5.82 -7.46 -18.82
CA PRO A 486 -5.06 -8.22 -17.84
C PRO A 486 -3.62 -7.71 -17.71
N HIS A 487 -2.97 -8.11 -16.63
CA HIS A 487 -1.53 -7.91 -16.46
C HIS A 487 -0.72 -8.88 -17.31
N TYR A 488 0.41 -8.39 -17.83
CA TYR A 488 1.40 -9.21 -18.53
C TYR A 488 2.76 -9.11 -17.85
N TYR A 489 3.48 -10.23 -17.81
CA TYR A 489 4.84 -10.35 -17.27
C TYR A 489 5.67 -11.32 -18.11
N LEU A 490 7.00 -11.23 -17.98
CA LEU A 490 7.91 -12.28 -18.45
C LEU A 490 8.44 -13.06 -17.26
N ASN A 491 8.64 -14.37 -17.44
CA ASN A 491 9.13 -15.24 -16.38
C ASN A 491 10.56 -14.80 -15.98
N ASN A 492 10.87 -14.79 -14.66
CA ASN A 492 12.02 -14.10 -14.08
C ASN A 492 13.40 -14.46 -14.67
N ASN A 493 13.54 -15.61 -15.35
CA ASN A 493 14.78 -15.97 -16.05
C ASN A 493 15.08 -15.04 -17.26
N LEU A 494 14.16 -14.16 -17.66
CA LEU A 494 14.28 -13.33 -18.86
C LEU A 494 14.40 -11.81 -18.58
N TYR A 495 14.19 -11.34 -17.34
CA TYR A 495 13.93 -9.91 -17.07
C TYR A 495 14.95 -9.16 -16.18
N GLN A 496 16.08 -9.76 -15.82
CA GLN A 496 17.15 -9.00 -15.14
C GLN A 496 18.02 -8.23 -16.16
N GLY A 497 17.59 -7.02 -16.53
CA GLY A 497 18.42 -6.04 -17.24
C GLY A 497 18.33 -6.11 -18.77
N GLY A 498 18.04 -4.95 -19.39
CA GLY A 498 17.98 -4.81 -20.85
C GLY A 498 19.23 -5.36 -21.54
N SER A 499 19.02 -6.16 -22.60
CA SER A 499 20.04 -6.98 -23.26
C SER A 499 20.71 -7.97 -22.31
N GLN A 500 20.06 -9.12 -22.07
CA GLN A 500 20.70 -10.20 -21.33
C GLN A 500 21.82 -10.85 -22.15
N THR A 501 23.02 -10.53 -21.72
CA THR A 501 24.15 -11.44 -21.71
C THR A 501 24.05 -12.29 -20.45
N GLU A 502 23.54 -13.51 -20.52
CA GLU A 502 23.41 -14.39 -19.34
C GLU A 502 24.77 -15.04 -19.02
N LEU A 503 25.33 -14.83 -17.82
CA LEU A 503 26.50 -15.58 -17.35
C LEU A 503 26.07 -16.99 -16.99
N VAL A 504 26.30 -17.93 -17.90
CA VAL A 504 25.99 -19.35 -17.70
C VAL A 504 27.30 -20.12 -17.58
N TRP A 505 27.33 -21.12 -16.71
CA TRP A 505 28.39 -22.13 -16.74
C TRP A 505 28.20 -22.99 -17.99
N ILE A 506 29.07 -22.82 -18.98
CA ILE A 506 29.06 -23.63 -20.21
C ILE A 506 29.93 -24.87 -19.97
N PRO A 507 29.35 -26.08 -19.90
CA PRO A 507 30.12 -27.31 -19.79
C PRO A 507 30.51 -27.80 -21.19
N GLU A 508 31.80 -27.76 -21.49
CA GLU A 508 32.35 -28.42 -22.69
C GLU A 508 32.89 -29.79 -22.30
N ASN A 509 32.37 -30.83 -22.97
CA ASN A 509 32.68 -32.22 -22.68
C ASN A 509 33.51 -32.80 -23.82
N VAL A 510 34.55 -33.55 -23.48
CA VAL A 510 35.33 -34.33 -24.43
C VAL A 510 35.54 -35.73 -23.89
N MET A 511 35.34 -36.75 -24.72
CA MET A 511 35.46 -38.14 -24.29
C MET A 511 36.04 -39.00 -25.42
N ALA A 512 37.20 -39.60 -25.17
CA ALA A 512 37.77 -40.60 -26.04
C ALA A 512 37.53 -41.99 -25.43
N VAL A 513 36.84 -42.87 -26.17
CA VAL A 513 36.51 -44.25 -25.74
C VAL A 513 37.04 -45.26 -26.75
N GLY A 514 37.89 -46.17 -26.30
CA GLY A 514 38.32 -47.33 -27.09
C GLY A 514 37.43 -48.55 -26.83
N HIS A 515 36.71 -49.03 -27.84
CA HIS A 515 35.98 -50.31 -27.79
C HIS A 515 36.77 -51.50 -28.37
N VAL A 516 36.73 -52.64 -27.69
CA VAL A 516 37.07 -53.95 -28.27
C VAL A 516 35.76 -54.63 -28.71
N SER A 517 35.60 -54.91 -30.00
CA SER A 517 34.65 -55.91 -30.47
C SER A 517 35.38 -57.24 -30.70
N GLU A 518 34.73 -58.34 -30.36
CA GLU A 518 35.21 -59.74 -30.34
C GLU A 518 36.05 -60.25 -31.56
N PRO A 519 36.68 -61.44 -31.45
CA PRO A 519 38.10 -61.67 -31.65
C PRO A 519 38.51 -61.79 -33.12
N SER A 520 38.73 -60.66 -33.79
CA SER A 520 39.65 -60.62 -34.93
C SER A 520 40.52 -59.39 -34.84
N LEU A 521 41.71 -59.59 -34.26
CA LEU A 521 42.90 -58.73 -34.23
C LEU A 521 42.81 -57.48 -35.12
N GLN A 522 42.41 -56.34 -34.54
CA GLN A 522 43.00 -55.05 -34.87
C GLN A 522 43.47 -54.39 -33.57
N LEU A 523 44.78 -54.14 -33.51
CA LEU A 523 45.42 -53.42 -32.42
C LEU A 523 44.87 -51.99 -32.39
N GLN A 524 44.38 -51.54 -31.24
CA GLN A 524 43.83 -50.19 -31.07
C GLN A 524 44.95 -49.16 -31.08
N THR A 525 44.95 -48.28 -32.09
CA THR A 525 45.77 -47.07 -32.08
C THR A 525 45.18 -46.07 -31.07
N LYS A 526 46.06 -45.40 -30.32
CA LYS A 526 45.74 -44.21 -29.50
C LYS A 526 44.59 -43.37 -30.06
N LEU A 527 43.48 -43.26 -29.32
CA LEU A 527 42.36 -42.39 -29.69
C LEU A 527 42.55 -41.03 -29.01
N VAL A 528 42.37 -39.99 -29.79
CA VAL A 528 42.51 -38.60 -29.37
C VAL A 528 41.22 -37.89 -29.70
N ASP A 529 40.66 -37.19 -28.73
CA ASP A 529 39.55 -36.28 -28.94
C ASP A 529 39.88 -34.90 -28.35
N THR A 530 39.32 -33.86 -28.96
CA THR A 530 39.61 -32.47 -28.61
C THR A 530 38.36 -31.63 -28.66
N VAL A 531 38.19 -30.75 -27.67
CA VAL A 531 37.21 -29.67 -27.70
C VAL A 531 37.92 -28.32 -27.62
N THR A 532 37.43 -27.37 -28.41
CA THR A 532 37.95 -25.99 -28.43
C THR A 532 37.04 -25.08 -27.60
N ILE A 533 37.65 -24.25 -26.77
CA ILE A 533 36.98 -23.37 -25.81
C ILE A 533 37.43 -21.94 -26.09
N ILE A 534 36.49 -20.99 -26.20
CA ILE A 534 36.81 -19.58 -26.43
C ILE A 534 35.95 -18.73 -25.47
N PRO A 535 36.41 -18.50 -24.24
CA PRO A 535 35.64 -17.77 -23.24
C PRO A 535 35.62 -16.28 -23.59
N LYS A 536 34.47 -15.59 -23.53
CA LYS A 536 34.42 -14.14 -23.82
C LYS A 536 34.98 -13.27 -22.69
N PHE A 537 35.07 -13.80 -21.46
CA PHE A 537 35.59 -13.12 -20.26
C PHE A 537 36.69 -13.94 -19.59
N SER A 538 37.56 -13.26 -18.81
CA SER A 538 38.55 -13.95 -17.98
C SER A 538 37.91 -14.37 -16.67
N GLY A 539 38.16 -15.59 -16.20
CA GLY A 539 37.54 -16.10 -14.99
C GLY A 539 37.97 -17.50 -14.62
N ASP A 540 37.50 -17.94 -13.46
CA ASP A 540 37.76 -19.29 -12.96
C ASP A 540 36.86 -20.31 -13.69
N ALA A 541 37.46 -21.42 -14.08
CA ALA A 541 36.85 -22.56 -14.75
C ALA A 541 37.10 -23.82 -13.93
N HIS A 542 36.13 -24.73 -13.92
CA HIS A 542 36.22 -26.02 -13.23
C HIS A 542 36.47 -27.11 -14.27
N LEU A 543 37.66 -27.70 -14.26
CA LEU A 543 37.99 -28.86 -15.08
C LEU A 543 37.84 -30.13 -14.22
N SER A 544 36.85 -30.94 -14.57
CA SER A 544 36.69 -32.30 -14.04
C SER A 544 37.15 -33.32 -15.08
N TYR A 545 37.78 -34.40 -14.66
CA TYR A 545 38.18 -35.47 -15.56
C TYR A 545 38.10 -36.83 -14.90
N GLU A 546 37.95 -37.87 -15.72
CA GLU A 546 37.93 -39.26 -15.29
C GLU A 546 38.70 -40.14 -16.29
N PHE A 547 39.58 -40.99 -15.75
CA PHE A 547 40.30 -42.00 -16.51
C PHE A 547 39.89 -43.41 -16.10
N SER A 548 39.66 -44.28 -17.08
CA SER A 548 39.41 -45.71 -16.89
C SER A 548 40.62 -46.44 -16.30
N ARG A 549 40.39 -47.61 -15.69
CA ARG A 549 41.45 -48.54 -15.27
C ARG A 549 42.31 -48.99 -16.47
N THR A 550 43.63 -48.91 -16.34
CA THR A 550 44.60 -49.39 -17.35
C THR A 550 45.47 -50.52 -16.83
N ILE A 551 45.44 -51.72 -17.43
CA ILE A 551 46.36 -52.82 -17.05
C ILE A 551 47.50 -52.85 -18.07
N GLY A 552 48.73 -52.45 -17.69
CA GLY A 552 49.88 -52.51 -18.59
C GLY A 552 51.18 -51.94 -18.02
N HIS A 553 52.30 -52.61 -18.29
CA HIS A 553 53.64 -52.22 -17.83
C HIS A 553 54.25 -51.14 -18.72
N GLY A 554 54.02 -49.88 -18.35
CA GLY A 554 54.87 -48.72 -18.66
C GLY A 554 55.22 -48.50 -20.13
N LEU A 555 54.51 -47.57 -20.78
CA LEU A 555 55.08 -46.51 -21.64
C LEU A 555 54.01 -45.60 -22.28
N ASN A 556 52.71 -45.95 -22.26
CA ASN A 556 51.62 -45.12 -22.81
C ASN A 556 50.39 -45.10 -21.89
N TYR A 557 50.09 -43.94 -21.29
CA TYR A 557 49.02 -43.74 -20.31
C TYR A 557 47.96 -42.78 -20.84
N PRO A 558 46.69 -42.89 -20.39
CA PRO A 558 45.69 -41.92 -20.77
C PRO A 558 46.08 -40.55 -20.21
N LYS A 559 45.83 -39.54 -21.02
CA LYS A 559 46.39 -38.20 -20.86
C LYS A 559 45.33 -37.16 -21.13
N LEU A 560 45.35 -36.09 -20.33
CA LEU A 560 44.61 -34.86 -20.58
C LEU A 560 45.60 -33.72 -20.73
N ILE A 561 45.38 -32.88 -21.73
CA ILE A 561 46.15 -31.66 -21.96
C ILE A 561 45.19 -30.51 -22.28
N LEU A 562 45.31 -29.41 -21.54
CA LEU A 562 44.71 -28.13 -21.88
C LEU A 562 45.80 -27.18 -22.37
N THR A 563 45.71 -26.70 -23.61
CA THR A 563 46.64 -25.71 -24.18
C THR A 563 45.94 -24.40 -24.53
N ASP A 564 46.66 -23.29 -24.52
CA ASP A 564 46.19 -22.01 -25.07
C ASP A 564 46.44 -21.89 -26.59
N ASP A 565 46.17 -20.70 -27.14
CA ASP A 565 46.16 -20.39 -28.58
C ASP A 565 47.55 -20.32 -29.22
N ILE A 566 48.59 -20.17 -28.39
CA ILE A 566 50.00 -20.24 -28.80
C ILE A 566 50.61 -21.62 -28.52
N GLY A 567 49.81 -22.59 -28.07
CA GLY A 567 50.23 -23.96 -27.81
C GLY A 567 50.95 -24.18 -26.48
N ARG A 568 50.87 -23.22 -25.55
CA ARG A 568 51.42 -23.39 -24.20
C ARG A 568 50.50 -24.29 -23.38
N VAL A 569 51.09 -25.26 -22.67
CA VAL A 569 50.34 -26.16 -21.77
C VAL A 569 49.94 -25.39 -20.51
N ILE A 570 48.63 -25.33 -20.27
CA ILE A 570 48.01 -24.68 -19.11
C ILE A 570 47.78 -25.70 -17.99
N TYR A 571 47.33 -26.90 -18.34
CA TYR A 571 47.16 -28.01 -17.41
C TYR A 571 47.39 -29.33 -18.13
N GLU A 572 48.08 -30.26 -17.48
CA GLU A 572 48.37 -31.59 -18.01
C GLU A 572 48.34 -32.61 -16.88
N VAL A 573 47.65 -33.73 -17.12
CA VAL A 573 47.67 -34.88 -16.21
C VAL A 573 47.80 -36.16 -17.02
N VAL A 574 48.62 -37.08 -16.50
CA VAL A 574 48.87 -38.41 -17.07
C VAL A 574 48.61 -39.43 -15.98
N HIS A 575 47.75 -40.41 -16.25
CA HIS A 575 47.36 -41.39 -15.25
C HIS A 575 48.26 -42.63 -15.26
N HIS A 576 49.15 -42.75 -14.28
CA HIS A 576 50.19 -43.79 -14.23
C HIS A 576 49.83 -45.05 -13.40
N GLN A 577 48.64 -45.12 -12.80
CA GLN A 577 48.24 -46.25 -11.93
C GLN A 577 47.37 -47.26 -12.65
N THR A 578 47.48 -48.54 -12.29
CA THR A 578 46.95 -49.62 -13.13
C THR A 578 45.64 -50.26 -12.65
N ASP A 579 45.13 -49.90 -11.47
CA ASP A 579 44.05 -50.66 -10.80
C ASP A 579 42.87 -49.85 -10.23
N GLN A 580 42.77 -48.54 -10.48
CA GLN A 580 41.68 -47.68 -9.96
C GLN A 580 41.18 -46.73 -11.06
N ILE A 581 39.88 -46.42 -11.06
CA ILE A 581 39.35 -45.24 -11.78
C ILE A 581 39.81 -44.01 -11.01
N VAL A 582 40.36 -43.02 -11.70
CA VAL A 582 40.74 -41.75 -11.08
C VAL A 582 39.89 -40.64 -11.65
N SER A 583 39.20 -39.94 -10.76
CA SER A 583 38.45 -38.72 -11.04
C SER A 583 38.95 -37.59 -10.14
N ASP A 584 39.09 -36.40 -10.68
CA ASP A 584 39.46 -35.20 -9.91
C ASP A 584 38.79 -33.95 -10.49
N VAL A 585 38.76 -32.86 -9.70
CA VAL A 585 38.25 -31.55 -10.10
C VAL A 585 39.28 -30.48 -9.77
N VAL A 586 39.67 -29.71 -10.78
CA VAL A 586 40.70 -28.67 -10.67
C VAL A 586 40.16 -27.33 -11.13
N ASN A 587 40.42 -26.29 -10.34
CA ASN A 587 40.12 -24.91 -10.70
C ASN A 587 41.26 -24.33 -11.55
N ILE A 588 40.93 -23.81 -12.72
CA ILE A 588 41.87 -23.25 -13.69
C ILE A 588 41.37 -21.87 -14.10
N HIS A 589 42.27 -20.90 -14.25
CA HIS A 589 41.89 -19.57 -14.74
C HIS A 589 42.01 -19.51 -16.27
N LEU A 590 40.94 -19.10 -16.95
CA LEU A 590 40.92 -18.87 -18.40
C LEU A 590 40.89 -17.37 -18.70
N ASN A 591 41.58 -16.95 -19.76
CA ASN A 591 41.62 -15.56 -20.21
C ASN A 591 40.60 -15.30 -21.32
N ALA A 592 39.98 -14.13 -21.28
CA ALA A 592 39.04 -13.65 -22.29
C ALA A 592 39.63 -13.71 -23.70
N ARG A 593 38.84 -14.22 -24.66
CA ARG A 593 39.10 -14.29 -26.10
C ARG A 593 40.33 -15.11 -26.50
N THR A 594 40.95 -15.82 -25.56
CA THR A 594 42.00 -16.79 -25.84
C THR A 594 41.37 -18.11 -26.24
N THR A 595 41.86 -18.73 -27.32
CA THR A 595 41.39 -20.06 -27.73
C THR A 595 42.11 -21.13 -26.93
N TYR A 596 41.38 -21.92 -26.16
CA TYR A 596 41.92 -23.08 -25.46
C TYR A 596 41.54 -24.36 -26.18
N THR A 597 42.41 -25.36 -26.16
CA THR A 597 42.12 -26.70 -26.66
C THR A 597 42.28 -27.69 -25.52
N LEU A 598 41.18 -28.32 -25.13
CA LEU A 598 41.18 -29.43 -24.19
C LEU A 598 41.23 -30.72 -24.99
N ARG A 599 42.29 -31.50 -24.77
CA ARG A 599 42.58 -32.75 -25.46
C ARG A 599 42.62 -33.88 -24.46
N VAL A 600 41.89 -34.95 -24.74
CA VAL A 600 42.00 -36.21 -24.00
C VAL A 600 42.49 -37.31 -24.94
N GLU A 601 43.29 -38.21 -24.39
CA GLU A 601 43.90 -39.31 -25.12
C GLU A 601 43.76 -40.59 -24.30
N THR A 602 43.34 -41.68 -24.95
CA THR A 602 43.42 -43.01 -24.35
C THR A 602 44.86 -43.51 -24.33
N CYS A 603 45.14 -44.57 -23.56
CA CYS A 603 46.42 -45.26 -23.70
C CYS A 603 46.58 -45.87 -25.11
N ASP A 604 47.82 -46.07 -25.53
CA ASP A 604 48.19 -46.72 -26.79
C ASP A 604 48.63 -48.16 -26.50
N CYS A 605 47.75 -49.12 -26.80
CA CYS A 605 47.90 -50.53 -26.42
C CYS A 605 48.45 -51.41 -27.54
N THR A 606 48.94 -50.84 -28.65
CA THR A 606 49.31 -51.60 -29.86
C THR A 606 50.45 -52.61 -29.69
N ASN A 607 51.16 -52.63 -28.56
CA ASN A 607 52.28 -53.54 -28.31
C ASN A 607 52.16 -54.35 -26.99
N ASP A 608 51.00 -54.31 -26.31
CA ASP A 608 50.79 -55.01 -25.04
C ASP A 608 49.95 -56.29 -25.23
N PRO A 609 50.53 -57.50 -25.08
CA PRO A 609 49.83 -58.76 -25.31
C PRO A 609 48.77 -59.11 -24.23
N ASP A 610 48.72 -58.42 -23.09
CA ASP A 610 47.77 -58.68 -21.99
C ASP A 610 46.52 -57.76 -22.00
N ALA A 611 46.41 -56.85 -22.97
CA ALA A 611 45.40 -55.77 -23.00
C ALA A 611 43.94 -56.19 -23.36
N ILE A 612 43.52 -57.43 -23.08
CA ILE A 612 42.37 -58.05 -23.78
C ILE A 612 40.99 -57.83 -23.12
N ILE A 613 40.81 -57.17 -21.97
CA ILE A 613 39.49 -57.28 -21.26
C ILE A 613 38.77 -55.97 -20.85
N ASN A 614 39.33 -54.76 -20.98
CA ASN A 614 38.58 -53.53 -20.60
C ASN A 614 38.72 -52.38 -21.61
N ALA A 615 37.61 -51.71 -21.93
CA ALA A 615 37.58 -50.50 -22.76
C ALA A 615 38.30 -49.35 -22.03
N SER A 616 39.41 -48.85 -22.58
CA SER A 616 40.06 -47.65 -22.06
C SER A 616 39.27 -46.41 -22.47
N TYR A 617 38.96 -45.53 -21.52
CA TYR A 617 38.39 -44.23 -21.78
C TYR A 617 39.07 -43.13 -20.98
N ALA A 618 39.11 -41.95 -21.59
CA ALA A 618 39.49 -40.70 -20.96
C ALA A 618 38.38 -39.70 -21.23
N SER A 619 37.84 -39.10 -20.17
CA SER A 619 36.80 -38.07 -20.28
C SER A 619 37.17 -36.85 -19.48
N ALA A 620 36.77 -35.69 -19.97
CA ALA A 620 36.95 -34.44 -19.29
C ALA A 620 35.81 -33.48 -19.59
N THR A 621 35.39 -32.76 -18.56
CA THR A 621 34.40 -31.68 -18.66
C THR A 621 35.02 -30.42 -18.08
N ILE A 622 35.15 -29.38 -18.89
CA ILE A 622 35.52 -28.05 -18.40
C ILE A 622 34.29 -27.16 -18.42
N SER A 623 33.96 -26.60 -17.26
CA SER A 623 32.86 -25.65 -17.09
C SER A 623 33.43 -24.27 -16.80
N TYR A 624 33.00 -23.25 -17.54
CA TYR A 624 33.44 -21.86 -17.34
C TYR A 624 32.25 -20.91 -17.51
N MET A 625 32.27 -19.77 -16.80
CA MET A 625 31.23 -18.76 -16.98
C MET A 625 31.43 -17.99 -18.28
N ASP A 626 30.40 -17.96 -19.11
CA ASP A 626 30.38 -17.14 -20.33
C ASP A 626 28.96 -16.64 -20.65
N VAL A 627 28.89 -15.71 -21.60
CA VAL A 627 27.70 -15.00 -22.01
C VAL A 627 27.06 -15.61 -23.26
N VAL A 628 25.79 -15.97 -23.16
CA VAL A 628 24.93 -16.29 -24.32
C VAL A 628 24.06 -15.08 -24.66
N GLU A 629 23.98 -14.71 -25.94
CA GLU A 629 23.02 -13.72 -26.43
C GLU A 629 21.66 -14.41 -26.63
N VAL A 630 20.63 -13.98 -25.90
CA VAL A 630 19.25 -14.45 -26.10
C VAL A 630 18.58 -13.63 -27.22
N THR A 631 17.77 -14.32 -28.02
CA THR A 631 16.95 -13.87 -29.16
C THR A 631 16.29 -12.48 -29.02
N ASP A 632 16.08 -11.80 -30.16
CA ASP A 632 15.35 -10.51 -30.29
C ASP A 632 14.11 -10.49 -29.37
N PRO A 633 13.96 -9.49 -28.47
CA PRO A 633 12.82 -9.36 -27.55
C PRO A 633 11.44 -9.52 -28.21
N LYS A 634 11.33 -9.24 -29.53
CA LYS A 634 10.11 -9.45 -30.33
C LYS A 634 9.63 -10.90 -30.41
N GLU A 635 10.48 -11.87 -30.09
CA GLU A 635 10.15 -13.29 -30.08
C GLU A 635 9.73 -13.81 -28.69
N TRP A 636 9.83 -12.98 -27.63
CA TRP A 636 9.45 -13.38 -26.27
C TRP A 636 7.93 -13.49 -26.12
N ASP A 637 7.45 -14.65 -25.63
CA ASP A 637 6.03 -14.90 -25.37
C ASP A 637 5.62 -14.37 -23.97
N PRO A 638 4.77 -13.32 -23.89
CA PRO A 638 4.33 -12.76 -22.62
C PRO A 638 3.34 -13.69 -21.91
N SER A 639 3.48 -13.78 -20.59
CA SER A 639 2.56 -14.53 -19.73
C SER A 639 1.55 -13.61 -19.06
N ILE A 640 0.35 -14.12 -18.84
CA ILE A 640 -0.74 -13.38 -18.19
C ILE A 640 -0.67 -13.61 -16.68
N ALA A 641 -0.66 -12.53 -15.91
CA ALA A 641 -0.84 -12.59 -14.47
C ALA A 641 -2.31 -12.33 -14.09
N GLY A 642 -2.67 -12.73 -12.88
CA GLY A 642 -4.00 -12.48 -12.33
C GLY A 642 -4.30 -10.99 -12.14
N GLY A 643 -5.58 -10.65 -12.10
CA GLY A 643 -6.06 -9.29 -11.91
C GLY A 643 -6.08 -8.44 -13.18
N LEU A 644 -6.48 -7.17 -13.02
CA LEU A 644 -6.71 -6.22 -14.10
C LEU A 644 -5.99 -4.89 -13.86
N ARG A 645 -5.56 -4.28 -14.97
CA ARG A 645 -5.10 -2.90 -15.05
C ARG A 645 -6.01 -2.08 -15.98
N ILE A 646 -6.11 -0.78 -15.73
CA ILE A 646 -6.91 0.12 -16.57
C ILE A 646 -6.23 0.36 -17.92
N LYS A 647 -6.91 0.09 -19.02
CA LYS A 647 -6.46 0.39 -20.37
C LYS A 647 -6.87 1.79 -20.80
N ALA A 648 -8.12 2.16 -20.52
CA ALA A 648 -8.63 3.49 -20.82
C ALA A 648 -9.78 3.90 -19.91
N VAL A 649 -9.91 5.20 -19.69
CA VAL A 649 -11.08 5.83 -19.06
C VAL A 649 -11.71 6.76 -20.07
N LYS A 650 -13.00 6.61 -20.33
CA LYS A 650 -13.76 7.38 -21.33
C LYS A 650 -14.95 8.05 -20.68
N SER A 651 -15.10 9.35 -20.87
CA SER A 651 -16.27 10.10 -20.38
C SER A 651 -17.15 10.55 -21.54
N TYR A 652 -18.47 10.48 -21.34
CA TYR A 652 -19.48 10.87 -22.30
C TYR A 652 -20.43 11.90 -21.69
N ASP A 653 -20.74 12.93 -22.48
CA ASP A 653 -21.78 13.88 -22.11
C ASP A 653 -23.16 13.32 -22.43
N VAL A 654 -24.19 13.87 -21.78
CA VAL A 654 -25.58 13.45 -21.93
C VAL A 654 -25.98 13.40 -23.41
N GLY A 655 -26.44 12.23 -23.86
CA GLY A 655 -26.96 12.02 -25.21
C GLY A 655 -25.91 12.00 -26.35
N LYS A 656 -24.61 12.05 -26.05
CA LYS A 656 -23.55 11.90 -27.05
C LYS A 656 -23.11 10.45 -27.19
N LEU A 657 -22.82 10.03 -28.42
CA LEU A 657 -22.28 8.70 -28.73
C LEU A 657 -20.74 8.65 -28.70
N GLU A 658 -20.08 9.79 -28.92
CA GLU A 658 -18.63 9.91 -28.88
C GLU A 658 -18.17 10.45 -27.53
N PRO A 659 -17.04 9.95 -26.99
CA PRO A 659 -16.52 10.40 -25.70
C PRO A 659 -16.04 11.86 -25.79
N SER A 660 -16.39 12.66 -24.80
CA SER A 660 -15.89 14.03 -24.62
C SER A 660 -14.45 14.05 -24.12
N PHE A 661 -14.02 12.99 -23.42
CA PHE A 661 -12.67 12.85 -22.90
C PHE A 661 -12.22 11.38 -22.87
N ILE A 662 -10.96 11.15 -23.21
CA ILE A 662 -10.33 9.82 -23.14
C ILE A 662 -8.95 9.97 -22.49
N LYS A 663 -8.65 9.08 -21.54
CA LYS A 663 -7.27 8.79 -21.13
C LYS A 663 -6.94 7.35 -21.45
N GLY A 664 -5.87 7.13 -22.22
CA GLY A 664 -5.36 5.80 -22.55
C GLY A 664 -4.04 5.51 -21.85
N TYR A 665 -3.80 4.26 -21.48
CA TYR A 665 -2.61 3.83 -20.75
C TYR A 665 -1.87 2.72 -21.51
N VAL A 666 -0.55 2.81 -21.54
CA VAL A 666 0.35 1.76 -22.05
C VAL A 666 1.40 1.49 -20.98
N TYR A 667 1.54 0.24 -20.59
CA TYR A 667 2.40 -0.20 -19.48
C TYR A 667 3.66 -0.89 -20.00
N GLY A 668 4.77 -0.81 -19.28
CA GLY A 668 5.98 -1.60 -19.57
C GLY A 668 6.62 -1.37 -20.93
N ASP A 669 7.47 -2.31 -21.34
CA ASP A 669 8.00 -2.40 -22.70
C ASP A 669 7.01 -3.16 -23.59
N ILE A 670 6.78 -2.63 -24.79
CA ILE A 670 5.90 -3.18 -25.83
C ILE A 670 6.70 -3.83 -26.97
N SER A 671 8.02 -3.93 -26.83
CA SER A 671 8.92 -4.55 -27.81
C SER A 671 8.74 -6.06 -27.95
N VAL A 672 7.96 -6.69 -27.05
CA VAL A 672 7.69 -8.13 -27.04
C VAL A 672 6.64 -8.57 -28.05
N LYS A 673 6.56 -9.88 -28.28
CA LYS A 673 5.61 -10.49 -29.21
C LYS A 673 4.17 -10.05 -28.92
N GLY A 674 3.47 -9.59 -29.95
CA GLY A 674 2.08 -9.10 -29.84
C GLY A 674 1.94 -7.64 -29.40
N GLY A 675 3.03 -6.92 -29.11
CA GLY A 675 2.99 -5.48 -28.79
C GLY A 675 2.32 -5.16 -27.45
N VAL A 676 2.33 -6.12 -26.51
CA VAL A 676 1.75 -5.94 -25.17
C VAL A 676 2.79 -5.47 -24.16
N GLY A 677 2.33 -4.62 -23.25
CA GLY A 677 3.15 -4.08 -22.18
C GLY A 677 3.47 -5.06 -21.06
N VAL A 678 4.72 -5.49 -20.91
CA VAL A 678 5.16 -6.45 -19.88
C VAL A 678 5.80 -5.78 -18.65
N GLY A 679 5.51 -6.31 -17.47
CA GLY A 679 6.06 -5.88 -16.18
C GLY A 679 6.79 -7.00 -15.45
N MET A 680 7.21 -6.72 -14.22
CA MET A 680 7.91 -7.65 -13.34
C MET A 680 6.93 -8.32 -12.39
N LEU A 681 7.05 -9.64 -12.21
CA LEU A 681 6.24 -10.40 -11.26
C LEU A 681 6.78 -10.21 -9.84
N VAL A 682 5.92 -9.79 -8.90
CA VAL A 682 6.31 -9.46 -7.51
C VAL A 682 5.79 -10.46 -6.47
N SER A 683 5.06 -11.49 -6.90
CA SER A 683 4.49 -12.52 -6.01
C SER A 683 4.71 -13.93 -6.59
N PRO A 684 5.29 -14.87 -5.83
CA PRO A 684 5.53 -16.24 -6.29
C PRO A 684 4.23 -17.06 -6.37
N THR A 685 4.17 -18.00 -7.32
CA THR A 685 2.95 -18.75 -7.67
C THR A 685 2.83 -20.14 -7.03
N ILE A 686 3.94 -20.79 -6.64
CA ILE A 686 3.99 -22.15 -6.05
C ILE A 686 5.04 -22.19 -4.93
N ARG A 687 4.75 -22.91 -3.84
CA ARG A 687 5.70 -23.15 -2.73
C ARG A 687 5.99 -24.64 -2.54
N ASN A 688 7.28 -24.98 -2.51
CA ASN A 688 7.78 -26.33 -2.25
C ASN A 688 8.70 -26.31 -1.01
N TYR A 689 8.49 -27.21 -0.07
CA TYR A 689 9.42 -27.40 1.05
C TYR A 689 9.47 -28.86 1.51
N SER A 690 10.57 -29.26 2.15
CA SER A 690 10.78 -30.60 2.68
C SER A 690 11.09 -30.57 4.17
N LYS A 691 10.55 -31.53 4.92
CA LYS A 691 10.89 -31.82 6.32
C LYS A 691 11.43 -33.25 6.40
N SER A 692 12.71 -33.41 6.70
CA SER A 692 13.29 -34.73 7.01
C SER A 692 13.35 -34.95 8.52
N VAL A 693 12.97 -36.14 8.97
CA VAL A 693 13.07 -36.61 10.36
C VAL A 693 13.72 -38.00 10.35
N LYS A 694 14.89 -38.12 10.99
CA LYS A 694 15.48 -39.43 11.30
C LYS A 694 15.12 -39.84 12.72
N SER A 695 14.43 -40.97 12.84
CA SER A 695 14.19 -41.61 14.14
C SER A 695 15.09 -42.84 14.26
N ALA A 696 16.15 -42.73 15.07
CA ALA A 696 16.86 -43.89 15.58
C ALA A 696 16.14 -44.33 16.87
N GLY A 697 15.65 -45.57 16.91
CA GLY A 697 15.12 -46.17 18.13
C GLY A 697 16.16 -46.12 19.26
N VAL A 698 15.69 -45.93 20.50
CA VAL A 698 16.56 -45.91 21.67
C VAL A 698 17.09 -47.32 21.90
N GLY A 699 18.37 -47.52 21.55
CA GLY A 699 19.21 -48.52 22.21
C GLY A 699 19.59 -49.78 21.43
N THR A 700 19.99 -49.71 20.15
CA THR A 700 20.59 -50.89 19.49
C THR A 700 21.50 -50.53 18.31
N VAL A 701 22.43 -51.45 18.04
CA VAL A 701 23.68 -51.33 17.25
C VAL A 701 23.44 -51.03 15.75
N ILE A 702 24.43 -50.44 15.09
CA ILE A 702 24.51 -50.29 13.62
C ILE A 702 24.22 -51.64 12.95
N GLY A 703 23.09 -51.72 12.22
CA GLY A 703 22.57 -52.94 11.58
C GLY A 703 21.15 -53.37 12.00
N ASP A 704 20.48 -52.58 12.84
CA ASP A 704 19.15 -52.92 13.38
C ASP A 704 17.98 -52.64 12.40
N PRO A 705 17.04 -53.59 12.18
CA PRO A 705 15.82 -53.41 11.36
C PRO A 705 14.89 -52.25 11.73
N ASP A 706 15.05 -51.59 12.88
CA ASP A 706 14.13 -50.55 13.38
C ASP A 706 14.57 -49.10 13.08
N SER A 707 15.66 -48.90 12.32
CA SER A 707 16.05 -47.57 11.84
C SER A 707 15.29 -47.17 10.57
N TYR A 708 14.56 -46.05 10.61
CA TYR A 708 13.88 -45.49 9.44
C TYR A 708 14.13 -43.99 9.27
N ASN A 709 14.33 -43.58 8.02
CA ASN A 709 14.35 -42.18 7.61
C ASN A 709 12.96 -41.80 7.11
N LYS A 710 12.35 -40.76 7.68
CA LYS A 710 11.07 -40.22 7.22
C LYS A 710 11.29 -38.84 6.62
N THR A 711 11.03 -38.68 5.33
CA THR A 711 11.02 -37.37 4.68
C THR A 711 9.61 -37.02 4.25
N GLU A 712 9.11 -35.86 4.68
CA GLU A 712 7.82 -35.32 4.29
C GLU A 712 8.06 -34.13 3.35
N LEU A 713 7.62 -34.25 2.10
CA LEU A 713 7.66 -33.20 1.10
C LEU A 713 6.29 -32.54 1.02
N PHE A 714 6.24 -31.22 1.02
CA PHE A 714 5.02 -30.43 0.96
C PHE A 714 5.04 -29.54 -0.28
N VAL A 715 3.95 -29.59 -1.03
CA VAL A 715 3.65 -28.62 -2.09
C VAL A 715 2.35 -27.94 -1.76
N SER A 716 2.43 -26.63 -1.64
CA SER A 716 1.28 -25.79 -1.34
C SER A 716 1.04 -24.87 -2.52
N SER A 717 -0.21 -24.83 -2.98
CA SER A 717 -0.70 -23.74 -3.80
C SER A 717 -1.70 -22.93 -3.00
N THR A 718 -1.43 -21.63 -2.92
CA THR A 718 -2.32 -20.66 -2.30
C THR A 718 -2.75 -19.66 -3.36
N SER A 719 -4.01 -19.26 -3.30
CA SER A 719 -4.54 -18.14 -4.09
C SER A 719 -4.46 -16.81 -3.32
N TYR A 720 -3.83 -16.82 -2.14
CA TYR A 720 -3.68 -15.65 -1.28
C TYR A 720 -2.49 -14.80 -1.73
N VAL A 721 -2.78 -13.54 -2.03
CA VAL A 721 -1.78 -12.48 -2.21
C VAL A 721 -1.88 -11.60 -0.98
N ASP A 722 -0.78 -11.43 -0.25
CA ASP A 722 -0.79 -10.62 0.96
C ASP A 722 -1.09 -9.16 0.62
N PHE A 723 -2.05 -8.54 1.33
CA PHE A 723 -2.58 -7.21 1.03
C PHE A 723 -1.52 -6.10 1.10
N GLY A 724 -0.43 -6.34 1.84
CA GLY A 724 0.68 -5.39 1.99
C GLY A 724 1.46 -5.09 0.71
N TYR A 725 1.36 -5.91 -0.34
CA TYR A 725 2.17 -5.76 -1.56
C TYR A 725 1.40 -5.14 -2.72
N ASN A 726 1.89 -4.00 -3.22
CA ASN A 726 1.47 -3.34 -4.47
C ASN A 726 -0.06 -3.19 -4.65
N GLY A 727 -0.81 -2.97 -3.56
CA GLY A 727 -2.28 -2.87 -3.59
C GLY A 727 -2.97 -4.16 -4.07
N GLY A 728 -2.34 -5.32 -3.87
CA GLY A 728 -2.83 -6.63 -4.31
C GLY A 728 -2.54 -6.97 -5.77
N SER A 729 -1.81 -6.14 -6.51
CA SER A 729 -1.39 -6.42 -7.89
C SER A 729 -0.14 -7.31 -7.94
N PRO A 730 -0.16 -8.42 -8.70
CA PRO A 730 1.00 -9.30 -8.82
C PRO A 730 2.10 -8.79 -9.75
N VAL A 731 1.87 -7.69 -10.49
CA VAL A 731 2.82 -7.15 -11.47
C VAL A 731 3.08 -5.66 -11.23
N GLU A 732 4.34 -5.27 -11.40
CA GLU A 732 4.82 -3.88 -11.35
C GLU A 732 5.42 -3.46 -12.70
N TYR A 733 5.19 -2.20 -13.08
CA TYR A 733 5.72 -1.59 -14.30
C TYR A 733 6.75 -0.51 -14.00
N ASN A 734 7.94 -0.64 -14.59
CA ASN A 734 9.02 0.34 -14.51
C ASN A 734 8.82 1.55 -15.44
N LYS A 735 7.90 1.45 -16.41
CA LYS A 735 7.53 2.52 -17.34
C LYS A 735 6.04 2.48 -17.61
N VAL A 736 5.40 3.65 -17.68
CA VAL A 736 3.99 3.79 -18.06
C VAL A 736 3.82 5.04 -18.91
N THR A 737 3.02 4.96 -19.96
CA THR A 737 2.67 6.08 -20.84
C THR A 737 1.19 6.38 -20.74
N GLU A 738 0.84 7.57 -20.24
CA GLU A 738 -0.52 8.11 -20.24
C GLU A 738 -0.72 8.98 -21.49
N TYR A 739 -1.76 8.72 -22.26
CA TYR A 739 -2.17 9.52 -23.43
C TYR A 739 -3.38 10.39 -23.08
N ILE A 740 -3.34 11.65 -23.51
CA ILE A 740 -4.52 12.52 -23.51
C ILE A 740 -5.26 12.29 -24.83
N GLY A 741 -6.14 11.29 -24.83
CA GLY A 741 -6.74 10.67 -26.01
C GLY A 741 -6.50 9.16 -26.05
N THR A 742 -6.65 8.56 -27.23
CA THR A 742 -6.24 7.18 -27.50
C THR A 742 -4.78 7.12 -27.96
N VAL A 743 -4.19 5.92 -27.97
CA VAL A 743 -2.82 5.72 -28.48
C VAL A 743 -2.67 6.19 -29.94
N SER A 744 -3.70 5.99 -30.78
CA SER A 744 -3.69 6.40 -32.20
C SER A 744 -4.16 7.84 -32.43
N GLN A 745 -4.97 8.41 -31.52
CA GLN A 745 -5.54 9.75 -31.63
C GLN A 745 -5.43 10.47 -30.29
N ASN A 746 -4.39 11.27 -30.11
CA ASN A 746 -4.12 12.03 -28.89
C ASN A 746 -3.57 13.43 -29.19
N ILE A 747 -3.60 14.28 -28.17
CA ILE A 747 -3.03 15.64 -28.23
C ILE A 747 -1.70 15.76 -27.48
N GLY A 748 -1.22 14.66 -26.90
CA GLY A 748 -0.02 14.60 -26.09
C GLY A 748 0.02 13.35 -25.21
N LYS A 749 1.16 13.15 -24.55
CA LYS A 749 1.39 12.02 -23.63
C LYS A 749 2.32 12.40 -22.48
N ASN A 750 2.21 11.67 -21.38
CA ASN A 750 3.13 11.70 -20.26
C ASN A 750 3.78 10.31 -20.13
N GLU A 751 5.11 10.25 -20.12
CA GLU A 751 5.88 9.04 -19.84
C GLU A 751 6.38 9.10 -18.40
N TYR A 752 6.03 8.10 -17.61
CA TYR A 752 6.43 7.93 -16.21
C TYR A 752 7.41 6.79 -16.12
N PHE A 753 8.51 7.02 -15.43
CA PHE A 753 9.55 6.03 -15.16
C PHE A 753 9.67 5.83 -13.66
N TYR A 754 9.81 4.58 -13.25
CA TYR A 754 9.86 4.18 -11.86
C TYR A 754 11.18 3.48 -11.56
N THR A 755 11.68 3.66 -10.34
CA THR A 755 12.89 2.97 -9.88
C THR A 755 12.65 1.45 -9.90
N GLY A 756 13.48 0.72 -10.64
CA GLY A 756 13.47 -0.74 -10.62
C GLY A 756 13.95 -1.22 -9.25
N THR A 757 13.11 -1.96 -8.53
CA THR A 757 13.50 -2.60 -7.29
C THR A 757 14.02 -4.00 -7.61
N ASP A 758 15.28 -4.27 -7.32
CA ASP A 758 15.78 -5.64 -7.26
C ASP A 758 15.02 -6.35 -6.14
N HIS A 759 13.96 -7.06 -6.51
CA HIS A 759 13.22 -7.92 -5.56
C HIS A 759 14.13 -9.08 -5.20
N ILE A 760 14.88 -8.95 -4.10
CA ILE A 760 15.56 -10.09 -3.51
C ILE A 760 14.49 -10.92 -2.79
N ILE A 761 13.82 -11.79 -3.55
CA ILE A 761 13.13 -12.93 -2.95
C ILE A 761 14.25 -13.84 -2.45
N GLY A 762 14.61 -13.70 -1.17
CA GLY A 762 15.57 -14.56 -0.52
C GLY A 762 14.97 -15.96 -0.39
N PHE A 763 15.11 -16.80 -1.41
CA PHE A 763 14.96 -18.24 -1.25
C PHE A 763 16.17 -18.72 -0.45
N LEU A 764 16.01 -18.85 0.87
CA LEU A 764 16.87 -19.77 1.61
C LEU A 764 16.50 -21.17 1.10
N GLY A 765 17.29 -21.65 0.14
CA GLY A 765 16.94 -22.75 -0.75
C GLY A 765 16.58 -24.04 -0.02
N ASN A 766 15.71 -24.84 -0.67
CA ASN A 766 15.43 -26.28 -0.55
C ASN A 766 15.33 -26.96 0.84
N GLU A 767 15.53 -26.27 1.95
CA GLU A 767 15.67 -26.90 3.25
C GLU A 767 14.83 -26.15 4.32
N TYR A 768 13.71 -26.80 4.69
CA TYR A 768 12.99 -26.68 5.96
C TYR A 768 11.98 -25.54 6.26
N PHE A 769 11.76 -24.52 5.41
CA PHE A 769 10.73 -23.50 5.74
C PHE A 769 9.43 -23.58 4.89
N PRO A 770 8.25 -23.67 5.53
CA PRO A 770 6.95 -23.62 4.86
C PRO A 770 6.51 -22.23 4.35
N PHE A 771 7.26 -21.16 4.64
CA PHE A 771 6.85 -19.78 4.37
C PHE A 771 7.98 -18.95 3.75
N ASP A 772 7.63 -18.12 2.76
CA ASP A 772 8.53 -17.12 2.19
C ASP A 772 8.87 -16.07 3.25
N TYR A 773 10.15 -15.76 3.44
CA TYR A 773 10.55 -14.52 4.10
C TYR A 773 10.63 -13.45 3.02
N LEU A 774 9.60 -12.62 2.94
CA LEU A 774 9.68 -11.42 2.13
C LEU A 774 10.56 -10.40 2.87
N LEU A 775 11.85 -10.38 2.50
CA LEU A 775 12.86 -9.40 2.92
C LEU A 775 12.65 -8.04 2.23
N TYR A 776 11.41 -7.58 2.10
CA TYR A 776 11.13 -6.30 1.47
C TYR A 776 10.99 -5.20 2.52
N PRO A 777 11.88 -4.19 2.54
CA PRO A 777 11.64 -3.00 3.33
C PRO A 777 10.50 -2.23 2.68
N GLU A 778 9.35 -2.12 3.36
CA GLU A 778 8.16 -1.44 2.81
C GLU A 778 8.47 -0.01 2.31
N TYR A 779 9.51 0.63 2.86
CA TYR A 779 9.96 1.97 2.46
C TYR A 779 10.72 2.05 1.13
N LEU A 780 11.17 0.91 0.56
CA LEU A 780 11.81 0.87 -0.76
C LEU A 780 10.82 0.72 -1.90
N LYS A 781 9.50 0.87 -1.65
CA LYS A 781 8.44 0.93 -2.68
C LYS A 781 8.93 1.73 -3.88
N SER A 782 8.74 1.19 -5.08
CA SER A 782 9.13 1.86 -6.31
C SER A 782 8.59 3.29 -6.34
N GLN A 783 9.45 4.23 -6.72
CA GLN A 783 9.15 5.65 -6.70
C GLN A 783 9.32 6.21 -8.11
N THR A 784 8.66 7.33 -8.40
CA THR A 784 8.78 7.99 -9.69
C THR A 784 10.19 8.57 -9.84
N ASP A 785 10.99 8.04 -10.75
CA ASP A 785 12.34 8.53 -11.07
C ASP A 785 12.27 9.71 -12.06
N LYS A 786 11.38 9.61 -13.05
CA LYS A 786 11.29 10.59 -14.12
C LYS A 786 9.89 10.71 -14.71
N ILE A 787 9.51 11.92 -15.08
CA ILE A 787 8.32 12.20 -15.89
C ILE A 787 8.72 13.03 -17.11
N ILE A 788 8.28 12.61 -18.30
CA ILE A 788 8.45 13.38 -19.54
C ILE A 788 7.07 13.64 -20.16
N SER A 789 6.70 14.91 -20.26
CA SER A 789 5.47 15.36 -20.92
C SER A 789 5.74 15.81 -22.34
N TYR A 790 4.90 15.36 -23.27
CA TYR A 790 4.98 15.67 -24.69
C TYR A 790 3.69 16.32 -25.19
N GLY A 791 3.85 17.34 -26.04
CA GLY A 791 2.78 17.82 -26.90
C GLY A 791 2.79 17.07 -28.23
N TYR A 792 1.66 17.06 -28.93
CA TYR A 792 1.53 16.46 -30.26
C TYR A 792 1.15 17.52 -31.30
N ASN A 793 1.89 17.58 -32.41
CA ASN A 793 1.57 18.49 -33.52
C ASN A 793 2.08 17.91 -34.85
N ASN A 794 1.27 18.00 -35.91
CA ASN A 794 1.61 17.56 -37.27
C ASN A 794 2.23 16.15 -37.35
N GLY A 795 1.71 15.18 -36.58
CA GLY A 795 2.18 13.80 -36.60
C GLY A 795 3.37 13.51 -35.67
N ASN A 796 3.97 14.53 -35.04
CA ASN A 796 5.19 14.38 -34.26
C ASN A 796 5.00 14.81 -32.80
N TYR A 797 5.66 14.08 -31.89
CA TYR A 797 5.76 14.45 -30.48
C TYR A 797 6.92 15.42 -30.27
N TYR A 798 6.72 16.41 -29.41
CA TYR A 798 7.77 17.31 -28.93
C TYR A 798 7.71 17.41 -27.41
N LYS A 799 8.87 17.39 -26.74
CA LYS A 799 8.96 17.54 -25.29
C LYS A 799 8.43 18.92 -24.89
N VAL A 800 7.62 18.95 -23.83
CA VAL A 800 7.08 20.16 -23.20
C VAL A 800 7.70 20.35 -21.81
N LYS A 801 7.86 19.25 -21.07
CA LYS A 801 8.35 19.27 -19.70
C LYS A 801 9.08 17.96 -19.39
N GLU A 802 10.16 18.04 -18.64
CA GLU A 802 10.86 16.89 -18.06
C GLU A 802 11.08 17.16 -16.58
N GLU A 803 10.79 16.18 -15.74
CA GLU A 803 10.99 16.22 -14.30
C GLU A 803 11.80 14.99 -13.88
N ASP A 804 12.92 15.20 -13.19
CA ASP A 804 13.68 14.12 -12.57
C ASP A 804 13.56 14.24 -11.04
N TYR A 805 13.53 13.10 -10.38
CA TYR A 805 13.32 12.97 -8.96
C TYR A 805 14.45 12.13 -8.37
N SER A 806 15.00 12.56 -7.25
CA SER A 806 15.93 11.73 -6.48
C SER A 806 15.47 11.64 -5.04
N TYR A 807 15.73 10.50 -4.43
CA TYR A 807 15.24 10.16 -3.10
C TYR A 807 16.40 9.87 -2.15
N THR A 808 16.12 9.98 -0.85
CA THR A 808 17.04 9.60 0.21
C THR A 808 16.30 8.76 1.24
N ASN A 809 16.96 7.69 1.68
CA ASN A 809 16.46 6.88 2.78
C ASN A 809 16.81 7.58 4.09
N THR A 810 15.84 7.68 5.00
CA THR A 810 16.01 8.26 6.33
C THR A 810 15.44 7.30 7.36
N ASN A 811 16.07 7.25 8.55
CA ASN A 811 15.64 6.45 9.71
C ASN A 811 15.36 4.99 9.41
N ILE A 812 16.41 4.18 9.29
CA ILE A 812 16.27 2.74 9.09
C ILE A 812 16.33 2.06 10.45
N ILE A 813 15.22 1.43 10.86
CA ILE A 813 15.13 0.57 12.05
C ILE A 813 15.02 -0.87 11.58
N SER A 814 15.62 -1.80 12.31
CA SER A 814 15.49 -3.24 12.03
C SER A 814 14.83 -3.92 13.22
N VAL A 815 13.69 -4.56 12.98
CA VAL A 815 13.06 -5.46 13.95
C VAL A 815 13.42 -6.88 13.58
N ASN A 816 14.22 -7.51 14.44
CA ASN A 816 14.72 -8.85 14.20
C ASN A 816 13.61 -9.88 14.48
N ALA A 817 13.61 -10.92 13.68
CA ALA A 817 12.81 -12.11 13.87
C ALA A 817 13.71 -13.34 13.69
N LEU A 818 13.32 -14.42 14.36
CA LEU A 818 14.09 -15.64 14.41
C LEU A 818 13.25 -16.80 13.94
N LYS A 819 13.88 -17.71 13.21
CA LYS A 819 13.42 -19.09 13.07
C LYS A 819 14.53 -20.04 13.46
N PHE A 820 14.19 -21.27 13.77
CA PHE A 820 15.17 -22.32 14.04
C PHE A 820 14.98 -23.46 13.05
N LEU A 821 16.11 -23.99 12.58
CA LEU A 821 16.20 -25.22 11.82
C LEU A 821 16.75 -26.31 12.72
N GLN A 822 16.35 -27.56 12.51
CA GLN A 822 16.99 -28.69 13.19
C GLN A 822 18.14 -29.22 12.32
N LYS A 823 19.38 -29.24 12.86
CA LYS A 823 20.56 -29.81 12.18
C LYS A 823 20.81 -31.23 12.68
N GLU A 824 20.94 -32.19 11.75
CA GLU A 824 21.41 -33.53 12.09
C GLU A 824 22.93 -33.55 12.28
N VAL A 825 23.40 -34.12 13.39
CA VAL A 825 24.81 -34.52 13.55
C VAL A 825 24.83 -36.03 13.75
N VAL A 826 25.45 -36.74 12.80
CA VAL A 826 25.88 -38.12 13.00
C VAL A 826 27.24 -38.03 13.71
N THR A 827 27.27 -38.15 15.03
CA THR A 827 28.53 -38.40 15.74
C THR A 827 28.85 -39.89 15.59
N GLY A 828 29.94 -40.18 14.90
CA GLY A 828 30.45 -41.54 14.73
C GLY A 828 30.76 -42.20 16.08
N ALA A 829 30.46 -43.50 16.14
CA ALA A 829 30.95 -44.52 17.07
C ALA A 829 31.19 -44.12 18.54
N TYR A 830 30.34 -44.68 19.42
CA TYR A 830 30.52 -44.88 20.86
C TYR A 830 32.00 -44.98 21.31
N VAL A 831 32.44 -44.13 22.25
CA VAL A 831 32.89 -44.51 23.62
C VAL A 831 32.94 -43.24 24.49
N ASP A 832 31.87 -42.91 25.22
CA ASP A 832 31.90 -42.55 26.66
C ASP A 832 30.52 -42.12 27.14
N ALA A 833 30.12 -42.57 28.34
CA ALA A 833 28.83 -42.30 28.97
C ALA A 833 28.71 -40.86 29.53
N SER A 834 29.43 -39.91 28.94
CA SER A 834 29.38 -38.48 29.22
C SER A 834 29.40 -37.63 27.94
N ALA A 835 29.11 -38.22 26.78
CA ALA A 835 28.88 -37.47 25.56
C ALA A 835 27.55 -36.70 25.67
N ASN A 836 27.65 -35.45 26.12
CA ASN A 836 26.58 -34.46 26.03
C ASN A 836 26.05 -34.45 24.60
N TRP A 837 24.72 -34.45 24.47
CA TRP A 837 24.04 -34.39 23.19
C TRP A 837 24.27 -33.00 22.59
N ASP A 838 25.41 -32.82 21.92
CA ASP A 838 25.84 -31.53 21.33
C ASP A 838 24.88 -31.12 20.19
N ARG A 839 23.81 -30.43 20.61
CA ARG A 839 23.10 -29.26 20.05
C ARG A 839 22.67 -29.32 18.58
N LYS A 840 21.35 -29.45 18.38
CA LYS A 840 20.66 -29.77 17.13
C LYS A 840 19.88 -28.61 16.46
N TYR A 841 20.16 -27.33 16.73
CA TYR A 841 19.42 -26.22 16.09
C TYR A 841 20.32 -25.16 15.44
N ILE A 842 19.91 -24.64 14.28
CA ILE A 842 20.54 -23.50 13.59
C ILE A 842 19.54 -22.33 13.62
N PRO A 843 19.86 -21.19 14.25
CA PRO A 843 19.04 -20.00 14.16
C PRO A 843 19.15 -19.42 12.74
N VAL A 844 18.03 -18.96 12.21
CA VAL A 844 17.93 -18.26 10.93
C VAL A 844 17.33 -16.90 11.24
N ASN A 845 18.20 -15.89 11.23
CA ASN A 845 17.80 -14.52 11.50
C ASN A 845 17.34 -13.85 10.22
N TYR A 846 16.24 -13.11 10.34
CA TYR A 846 15.85 -12.13 9.33
C TYR A 846 15.32 -10.89 10.06
N ALA A 847 15.21 -9.76 9.35
CA ALA A 847 14.77 -8.52 9.95
C ALA A 847 13.76 -7.80 9.08
N PHE A 848 12.73 -7.27 9.73
CA PHE A 848 11.83 -6.28 9.15
C PHE A 848 12.55 -4.94 9.15
N LYS A 849 12.93 -4.48 7.96
CA LYS A 849 13.55 -3.17 7.78
C LYS A 849 12.43 -2.12 7.66
N LEU A 850 12.28 -1.31 8.71
CA LEU A 850 11.35 -0.19 8.78
C LEU A 850 12.10 1.09 8.36
N GLY A 851 11.39 2.04 7.76
CA GLY A 851 12.03 3.30 7.37
C GLY A 851 11.19 4.16 6.45
N ASN A 852 11.84 5.15 5.84
CA ASN A 852 11.22 6.08 4.93
C ASN A 852 12.14 6.38 3.74
N SER A 853 11.57 6.47 2.53
CA SER A 853 12.24 7.10 1.39
C SER A 853 11.58 8.44 1.08
N LYS A 854 12.30 9.54 1.30
CA LYS A 854 11.82 10.91 1.11
C LYS A 854 12.44 11.55 -0.13
N LEU A 855 11.68 12.45 -0.78
CA LEU A 855 12.12 13.16 -1.98
C LEU A 855 13.29 14.09 -1.65
N LYS A 856 14.51 13.75 -2.06
CA LYS A 856 15.72 14.55 -1.82
C LYS A 856 15.78 15.78 -2.73
N SER A 857 15.47 15.61 -4.01
CA SER A 857 15.43 16.73 -4.95
C SER A 857 14.54 16.45 -6.14
N LYS A 858 14.09 17.53 -6.78
CA LYS A 858 13.34 17.52 -8.02
C LYS A 858 13.96 18.54 -8.97
N SER A 859 14.41 18.11 -10.15
CA SER A 859 14.74 19.00 -11.28
C SER A 859 13.56 19.10 -12.23
N THR A 860 13.40 20.25 -12.87
CA THR A 860 12.37 20.48 -13.88
C THR A 860 12.96 21.25 -15.04
N ILE A 861 12.75 20.75 -16.25
CA ILE A 861 13.13 21.40 -17.50
C ILE A 861 11.85 21.66 -18.28
N VAL A 862 11.56 22.92 -18.58
CA VAL A 862 10.43 23.32 -19.42
C VAL A 862 10.96 23.72 -20.80
N TYR A 863 10.47 23.04 -21.83
CA TYR A 863 10.89 23.25 -23.21
C TYR A 863 10.00 24.29 -23.90
N ASN A 864 10.61 25.20 -24.65
CA ASN A 864 9.86 26.19 -25.41
C ASN A 864 9.36 25.59 -26.72
N LYS A 865 8.04 25.70 -26.96
CA LYS A 865 7.38 25.25 -28.20
C LYS A 865 7.98 25.86 -29.47
N ASN A 866 8.60 27.04 -29.38
CA ASN A 866 9.14 27.80 -30.51
C ASN A 866 10.68 27.69 -30.66
N GLY A 867 11.34 26.74 -29.98
CA GLY A 867 12.78 26.50 -30.13
C GLY A 867 13.70 27.48 -29.38
N GLY A 868 13.17 28.20 -28.39
CA GLY A 868 14.01 28.92 -27.42
C GLY A 868 14.70 27.96 -26.42
N GLU A 869 15.78 28.43 -25.78
CA GLU A 869 16.49 27.67 -24.75
C GLU A 869 15.53 27.19 -23.64
N PRO A 870 15.65 25.94 -23.17
CA PRO A 870 14.80 25.41 -22.12
C PRO A 870 15.07 26.11 -20.78
N VAL A 871 14.02 26.23 -19.96
CA VAL A 871 14.13 26.81 -18.62
C VAL A 871 14.24 25.68 -17.61
N ALA A 872 15.39 25.58 -16.95
CA ALA A 872 15.62 24.63 -15.87
C ALA A 872 15.37 25.26 -14.49
N SER A 873 14.85 24.47 -13.55
CA SER A 873 14.81 24.80 -12.13
C SER A 873 15.00 23.53 -11.30
N SER A 874 15.38 23.71 -10.03
CA SER A 874 15.47 22.58 -9.10
C SER A 874 15.02 22.99 -7.70
N ILE A 875 14.46 22.04 -6.97
CA ILE A 875 14.22 22.14 -5.54
C ILE A 875 14.91 20.98 -4.82
N THR A 876 15.62 21.28 -3.74
CA THR A 876 16.26 20.29 -2.86
C THR A 876 15.62 20.38 -1.48
N TYR A 877 15.36 19.23 -0.87
CA TYR A 877 14.72 19.11 0.42
C TYR A 877 15.71 18.59 1.45
N THR A 878 15.75 19.24 2.62
CA THR A 878 16.44 18.75 3.81
C THR A 878 15.39 18.29 4.82
N TYR A 879 15.63 17.14 5.43
CA TYR A 879 14.71 16.54 6.39
C TYR A 879 15.33 16.49 7.78
N ASP A 880 14.48 16.60 8.79
CA ASP A 880 14.84 16.29 10.17
C ASP A 880 15.14 14.78 10.35
N PRO A 881 16.23 14.42 11.05
CA PRO A 881 16.60 13.02 11.25
C PRO A 881 15.76 12.27 12.28
N GLN A 882 14.87 12.90 13.05
CA GLN A 882 14.02 12.18 14.00
C GLN A 882 12.63 11.94 13.40
N TYR A 883 12.00 12.98 12.88
CA TYR A 883 10.61 12.94 12.41
C TYR A 883 10.46 13.03 10.89
N ASN A 884 11.54 13.04 10.11
CA ASN A 884 11.49 13.08 8.64
C ASN A 884 10.64 14.24 8.07
N GLN A 885 10.51 15.34 8.81
CA GLN A 885 9.80 16.54 8.38
C GLN A 885 10.74 17.47 7.61
N ILE A 886 10.23 18.20 6.63
CA ILE A 886 11.04 19.13 5.83
C ILE A 886 11.50 20.27 6.72
N THR A 887 12.81 20.45 6.88
CA THR A 887 13.44 21.55 7.62
C THR A 887 13.99 22.63 6.69
N GLU A 888 14.26 22.30 5.42
CA GLU A 888 14.65 23.27 4.41
C GLU A 888 14.18 22.87 3.01
N GLU A 889 13.67 23.86 2.26
CA GLU A 889 13.41 23.78 0.83
C GLU A 889 14.31 24.78 0.13
N LEU A 890 15.26 24.32 -0.68
CA LEU A 890 16.18 25.17 -1.46
C LEU A 890 15.78 25.14 -2.94
N PHE A 891 15.26 26.26 -3.43
CA PHE A 891 14.93 26.47 -4.84
C PHE A 891 16.07 27.18 -5.57
N LYS A 892 16.36 26.70 -6.80
CA LYS A 892 17.32 27.31 -7.73
C LYS A 892 16.67 27.47 -9.11
N ASP A 893 16.75 28.68 -9.67
CA ASP A 893 16.25 28.96 -11.02
C ASP A 893 17.32 28.76 -12.11
N SER A 894 16.91 28.90 -13.38
CA SER A 894 17.77 28.77 -14.56
C SER A 894 18.90 29.80 -14.62
N LYS A 895 18.81 30.91 -13.88
CA LYS A 895 19.81 31.97 -13.82
C LYS A 895 20.77 31.79 -12.65
N GLY A 896 20.57 30.75 -11.83
CA GLY A 896 21.36 30.47 -10.64
C GLY A 896 20.94 31.27 -9.40
N ASN A 897 19.82 32.01 -9.44
CA ASN A 897 19.28 32.65 -8.24
C ASN A 897 18.77 31.57 -7.28
N MET A 898 18.96 31.81 -5.98
CA MET A 898 18.56 30.88 -4.94
C MET A 898 17.56 31.51 -3.99
N SER A 899 16.55 30.75 -3.61
CA SER A 899 15.66 31.08 -2.49
C SER A 899 15.48 29.85 -1.64
N ASN A 900 15.52 29.99 -0.33
CA ASN A 900 15.27 28.88 0.58
C ASN A 900 14.28 29.24 1.67
N LYS A 901 13.46 28.24 2.02
CA LYS A 901 12.50 28.27 3.12
C LYS A 901 13.03 27.34 4.21
N LYS A 902 13.26 27.86 5.40
CA LYS A 902 13.67 27.09 6.58
C LYS A 902 12.51 26.99 7.57
N LEU A 903 12.33 25.79 8.12
CA LEU A 903 11.25 25.44 9.04
C LEU A 903 11.84 24.87 10.34
N LEU A 904 11.32 25.33 11.47
CA LEU A 904 11.61 24.76 12.79
C LEU A 904 10.32 24.29 13.45
N TYR A 905 10.36 23.12 14.06
CA TYR A 905 9.21 22.43 14.66
C TYR A 905 9.33 22.37 16.20
N PRO A 906 8.24 22.00 16.93
CA PRO A 906 8.23 22.02 18.40
C PRO A 906 9.35 21.23 19.06
N TYR A 907 9.70 20.05 18.53
CA TYR A 907 10.79 19.22 19.06
C TYR A 907 12.20 19.81 18.83
N GLN A 908 12.31 20.85 17.99
CA GLN A 908 13.55 21.60 17.76
C GLN A 908 13.60 22.87 18.60
N LYS A 909 12.79 22.98 19.68
CA LYS A 909 12.73 24.15 20.56
C LYS A 909 14.08 24.67 21.06
N SER A 910 15.09 23.81 21.19
CA SER A 910 16.47 24.21 21.57
C SER A 910 17.18 25.06 20.50
N GLN A 911 16.71 25.04 19.25
CA GLN A 911 17.22 25.83 18.13
C GLN A 911 16.48 27.15 17.94
N ILE A 912 15.39 27.37 18.68
CA ILE A 912 14.55 28.57 18.59
C ILE A 912 15.04 29.59 19.62
N ALA A 913 15.59 30.71 19.16
CA ALA A 913 16.13 31.75 20.02
C ALA A 913 15.03 32.66 20.58
N GLY A 914 15.20 33.10 21.83
CA GLY A 914 14.32 34.10 22.46
C GLY A 914 13.01 33.55 23.03
N LEU A 915 12.91 32.24 23.27
CA LEU A 915 11.76 31.65 23.96
C LEU A 915 11.85 31.82 25.48
N THR A 916 10.71 32.04 26.12
CA THR A 916 10.55 31.99 27.58
C THR A 916 10.47 30.55 28.10
N ASP A 917 10.65 30.35 29.40
CA ASP A 917 10.50 29.03 30.04
C ASP A 917 9.08 28.44 29.84
N GLU A 918 8.06 29.29 29.86
CA GLU A 918 6.67 28.90 29.61
C GLU A 918 6.44 28.46 28.16
N GLN A 919 7.04 29.16 27.19
CA GLN A 919 6.98 28.77 25.78
C GLN A 919 7.73 27.45 25.54
N LEU A 920 8.90 27.25 26.17
CA LEU A 920 9.64 25.99 26.10
C LEU A 920 8.85 24.81 26.69
N SER A 921 8.11 25.04 27.77
CA SER A 921 7.20 24.06 28.37
C SER A 921 6.02 23.75 27.45
N THR A 922 5.43 24.78 26.82
CA THR A 922 4.33 24.58 25.86
C THR A 922 4.78 23.80 24.63
N LEU A 923 5.97 24.09 24.08
CA LEU A 923 6.51 23.30 22.97
C LEU A 923 6.82 21.86 23.38
N GLU A 924 7.23 21.60 24.64
CA GLU A 924 7.34 20.23 25.16
C GLU A 924 5.98 19.53 25.17
N GLN A 925 4.93 20.22 25.63
CA GLN A 925 3.58 19.67 25.66
C GLN A 925 3.08 19.32 24.25
N MET A 926 3.39 20.16 23.25
CA MET A 926 3.11 19.84 21.85
C MET A 926 3.80 18.55 21.39
N VAL A 927 5.05 18.33 21.77
CA VAL A 927 5.77 17.07 21.46
C VAL A 927 5.15 15.87 22.17
N ILE A 928 4.81 16.00 23.45
CA ILE A 928 4.19 14.92 24.25
C ILE A 928 2.84 14.49 23.65
N THR A 929 2.06 15.48 23.17
CA THR A 929 0.74 15.29 22.54
C THR A 929 0.80 15.04 21.03
N ASN A 930 2.00 14.80 20.48
CA ASN A 930 2.26 14.56 19.05
C ASN A 930 1.78 15.68 18.11
N GLN A 931 1.63 16.92 18.59
CA GLN A 931 1.33 18.11 17.79
C GLN A 931 2.61 18.65 17.11
N ILE A 932 3.23 17.84 16.27
CA ILE A 932 4.56 18.10 15.71
C ILE A 932 4.53 18.57 14.25
N ASN A 933 3.39 18.51 13.56
CA ASN A 933 3.28 18.88 12.13
C ASN A 933 3.36 20.40 11.87
N GLN A 934 3.09 21.21 12.88
CA GLN A 934 2.97 22.66 12.74
C GLN A 934 4.33 23.32 12.96
N ALA A 935 4.87 23.96 11.94
CA ALA A 935 6.12 24.72 12.07
C ALA A 935 5.92 25.93 12.99
N ILE A 936 6.81 26.05 13.98
CA ILE A 936 6.88 27.14 14.97
C ILE A 936 7.57 28.36 14.36
N GLU A 937 8.67 28.17 13.61
CA GLU A 937 9.28 29.23 12.82
C GLU A 937 9.30 28.90 11.34
N GLU A 938 9.04 29.91 10.51
CA GLU A 938 9.27 29.88 9.07
C GLU A 938 10.15 31.07 8.67
N LYS A 939 11.30 30.80 8.04
CA LYS A 939 12.24 31.82 7.56
C LYS A 939 12.45 31.67 6.05
N ASN A 940 12.07 32.70 5.30
CA ASN A 940 12.22 32.73 3.85
C ASN A 940 13.35 33.68 3.45
N TYR A 941 14.29 33.15 2.68
CA TYR A 941 15.47 33.87 2.21
C TYR A 941 15.45 34.01 0.69
N SER A 942 16.06 35.06 0.17
CA SER A 942 16.39 35.16 -1.26
C SER A 942 17.81 35.66 -1.42
N ASN A 943 18.60 34.93 -2.19
CA ASN A 943 20.03 35.15 -2.39
C ASN A 943 20.80 35.32 -1.05
N GLY A 944 20.43 34.52 -0.05
CA GLY A 944 21.05 34.53 1.29
C GLY A 944 20.53 35.59 2.26
N LEU A 945 19.68 36.52 1.82
CA LEU A 945 19.10 37.57 2.67
C LEU A 945 17.74 37.14 3.22
N LEU A 946 17.52 37.32 4.53
CA LEU A 946 16.24 37.03 5.18
C LEU A 946 15.19 38.07 4.76
N ASN A 947 14.12 37.60 4.10
CA ASN A 947 13.05 38.47 3.60
C ASN A 947 11.80 38.42 4.47
N VAL A 948 11.45 37.23 4.98
CA VAL A 948 10.28 37.02 5.83
C VAL A 948 10.66 36.07 6.96
N TRP A 949 10.27 36.41 8.17
CA TRP A 949 10.33 35.54 9.33
C TRP A 949 8.95 35.54 9.99
N LEU A 950 8.37 34.35 10.16
CA LEU A 950 7.11 34.14 10.86
C LEU A 950 7.38 33.28 12.10
N ARG A 951 6.80 33.64 13.25
CA ARG A 951 6.77 32.80 14.44
C ARG A 951 5.33 32.61 14.93
N ARG A 952 5.01 31.39 15.34
CA ARG A 952 3.72 31.03 15.95
C ARG A 952 3.95 30.66 17.41
N ASN A 953 3.31 31.40 18.31
CA ASN A 953 3.39 31.17 19.74
C ASN A 953 2.09 30.53 20.24
N TYR A 954 2.23 29.63 21.20
CA TYR A 954 1.16 28.82 21.77
C TYR A 954 1.18 28.93 23.28
N LYS A 955 0.04 28.62 23.90
CA LYS A 955 -0.09 28.47 25.35
C LYS A 955 -0.72 27.14 25.71
N THR A 956 -0.37 26.64 26.88
CA THR A 956 -0.94 25.40 27.45
C THR A 956 -2.00 25.75 28.50
N LEU A 957 -3.17 25.12 28.39
CA LEU A 957 -4.25 25.23 29.37
C LEU A 957 -4.03 24.29 30.56
N SER A 958 -4.78 24.50 31.64
CA SER A 958 -4.68 23.69 32.87
C SER A 958 -5.01 22.19 32.67
N ASP A 959 -5.77 21.85 31.64
CA ASP A 959 -6.11 20.47 31.25
C ASP A 959 -5.10 19.84 30.26
N GLY A 960 -4.00 20.56 29.99
CA GLY A 960 -2.90 20.14 29.12
C GLY A 960 -3.16 20.34 27.62
N ALA A 961 -4.25 20.97 27.22
CA ALA A 961 -4.49 21.31 25.82
C ALA A 961 -3.65 22.51 25.39
N VAL A 962 -3.20 22.50 24.14
CA VAL A 962 -2.38 23.57 23.56
C VAL A 962 -3.23 24.37 22.58
N LEU A 963 -3.23 25.68 22.74
CA LEU A 963 -3.94 26.61 21.86
C LEU A 963 -2.97 27.65 21.29
N PHE A 964 -3.26 28.12 20.08
CA PHE A 964 -2.54 29.25 19.50
C PHE A 964 -2.73 30.50 20.38
N ASP A 965 -1.68 31.28 20.57
CA ASP A 965 -1.74 32.46 21.43
C ASP A 965 -1.55 33.74 20.61
N TYR A 966 -0.41 33.86 19.93
CA TYR A 966 -0.13 35.02 19.08
C TYR A 966 0.87 34.68 17.97
N GLY A 967 0.88 35.52 16.94
CA GLY A 967 1.78 35.40 15.78
C GLY A 967 2.67 36.63 15.65
N GLU A 968 3.96 36.39 15.43
CA GLU A 968 4.95 37.42 15.18
C GLU A 968 5.43 37.38 13.72
N GLN A 969 5.79 38.54 13.18
CA GLN A 969 6.45 38.61 11.87
C GLN A 969 7.58 39.63 11.83
N SER A 970 8.52 39.39 10.91
CA SER A 970 9.54 40.36 10.52
C SER A 970 9.72 40.34 8.99
N PHE A 971 9.97 41.52 8.42
CA PHE A 971 10.30 41.69 7.01
C PHE A 971 11.71 42.26 6.86
N LYS A 972 12.45 41.78 5.86
CA LYS A 972 13.80 42.27 5.50
C LYS A 972 14.81 42.27 6.66
N GLY A 973 14.68 41.33 7.59
CA GLY A 973 15.62 41.16 8.71
C GLY A 973 15.48 42.16 9.85
N LEU A 974 14.32 42.82 9.99
CA LEU A 974 13.96 43.64 11.15
C LEU A 974 13.69 42.77 12.39
N GLU A 975 13.45 43.39 13.55
CA GLU A 975 12.99 42.67 14.75
C GLU A 975 11.59 42.06 14.55
N LEU A 976 11.31 40.99 15.29
CA LEU A 976 9.97 40.38 15.31
C LEU A 976 9.00 41.32 16.02
N GLU A 977 7.83 41.50 15.42
CA GLU A 977 6.73 42.27 16.00
C GLU A 977 5.47 41.41 16.04
N ASP A 978 4.71 41.54 17.12
CA ASP A 978 3.38 40.95 17.23
C ASP A 978 2.47 41.52 16.15
N VAL A 979 1.72 40.65 15.50
CA VAL A 979 0.82 41.01 14.39
C VAL A 979 -0.61 40.65 14.73
N PHE A 980 -0.77 39.49 15.35
CA PHE A 980 -2.07 38.92 15.65
C PHE A 980 -2.01 38.30 17.04
N ILE A 981 -2.88 38.75 17.94
CA ILE A 981 -2.91 38.33 19.34
C ILE A 981 -4.30 37.81 19.65
N VAL A 982 -4.40 36.59 20.18
CA VAL A 982 -5.67 36.08 20.72
C VAL A 982 -5.84 36.61 22.14
N GLU A 983 -6.81 37.49 22.33
CA GLU A 983 -7.11 38.10 23.63
C GLU A 983 -8.00 37.18 24.47
N GLN A 984 -8.96 36.50 23.84
CA GLN A 984 -9.91 35.65 24.55
C GLN A 984 -10.37 34.44 23.72
N TYR A 985 -10.53 33.32 24.44
CA TYR A 985 -11.26 32.14 23.98
C TYR A 985 -12.60 32.03 24.70
N ASP A 986 -13.63 31.51 24.04
CA ASP A 986 -14.87 31.08 24.72
C ASP A 986 -14.68 29.75 25.46
N ASP A 987 -15.69 29.33 26.25
CA ASP A 987 -15.68 28.06 26.99
C ASP A 987 -15.56 26.82 26.08
N TYR A 988 -15.87 26.99 24.78
CA TYR A 988 -15.76 25.95 23.78
C TYR A 988 -14.40 25.95 23.06
N ARG A 989 -13.48 26.87 23.37
CA ARG A 989 -12.16 27.08 22.71
C ARG A 989 -12.23 27.70 21.30
N ASN A 990 -13.30 28.40 20.96
CA ASN A 990 -13.28 29.31 19.81
C ASN A 990 -12.57 30.62 20.18
N VAL A 991 -11.93 31.27 19.22
CA VAL A 991 -11.39 32.63 19.40
C VAL A 991 -12.57 33.59 19.45
N SER A 992 -12.92 34.06 20.66
CA SER A 992 -14.00 35.02 20.88
C SER A 992 -13.53 36.47 20.77
N GLN A 993 -12.23 36.72 20.95
CA GLN A 993 -11.64 38.03 20.74
C GLN A 993 -10.17 37.93 20.30
N TYR A 994 -9.79 38.73 19.31
CA TYR A 994 -8.40 38.88 18.86
C TYR A 994 -8.10 40.32 18.45
N LYS A 995 -6.82 40.70 18.49
CA LYS A 995 -6.32 41.99 18.05
C LYS A 995 -5.34 41.84 16.90
N ASP A 996 -5.53 42.64 15.86
CA ASP A 996 -4.52 42.85 14.83
C ASP A 996 -3.76 44.14 15.18
N GLU A 997 -2.48 44.01 15.54
CA GLU A 997 -1.66 45.14 16.01
C GLU A 997 -1.47 46.22 14.93
N LYS A 998 -1.58 45.87 13.65
CA LYS A 998 -1.48 46.85 12.55
C LYS A 998 -2.76 47.63 12.34
N LEU A 999 -3.90 46.99 12.57
CA LEU A 999 -5.21 47.66 12.55
C LEU A 999 -5.43 48.50 13.82
N GLY A 1000 -4.77 48.14 14.93
CA GLY A 1000 -4.80 48.89 16.19
C GLY A 1000 -6.09 48.74 16.97
N TYR A 1001 -6.94 47.77 16.64
CA TYR A 1001 -8.21 47.50 17.33
C TYR A 1001 -8.48 46.00 17.47
N SER A 1002 -9.27 45.66 18.50
CA SER A 1002 -9.76 44.30 18.72
C SER A 1002 -10.98 43.97 17.87
N THR A 1003 -11.13 42.69 17.56
CA THR A 1003 -12.27 42.11 16.86
C THR A 1003 -12.87 41.02 17.74
N SER A 1004 -14.17 41.11 17.98
CA SER A 1004 -14.92 40.13 18.76
C SER A 1004 -15.83 39.28 17.87
N VAL A 1005 -15.98 38.01 18.24
CA VAL A 1005 -16.73 37.02 17.47
C VAL A 1005 -17.67 36.25 18.40
N ILE A 1006 -18.93 36.13 18.00
CA ILE A 1006 -19.94 35.29 18.67
C ILE A 1006 -20.26 34.11 17.76
N TYR A 1007 -20.29 32.90 18.32
CA TYR A 1007 -20.47 31.64 17.60
C TYR A 1007 -21.81 30.96 17.92
N GLY A 1008 -22.70 30.81 16.94
CA GLY A 1008 -23.95 30.07 17.08
C GLY A 1008 -23.89 28.66 16.47
N TYR A 1009 -25.07 28.05 16.29
CA TYR A 1009 -25.24 26.69 15.76
C TYR A 1009 -24.43 25.65 16.55
N ASN A 1010 -24.78 25.50 17.84
CA ASN A 1010 -24.02 24.73 18.84
C ASN A 1010 -22.57 25.20 18.98
N TYR A 1011 -22.34 26.53 18.92
CA TYR A 1011 -21.03 27.18 19.04
C TYR A 1011 -20.00 26.73 17.98
N THR A 1012 -20.48 26.24 16.83
CA THR A 1012 -19.62 25.72 15.75
C THR A 1012 -19.40 26.72 14.61
N LEU A 1013 -20.25 27.74 14.46
CA LEU A 1013 -20.22 28.68 13.33
C LEU A 1013 -20.31 30.13 13.82
N SER A 1014 -19.47 31.02 13.29
CA SER A 1014 -19.51 32.45 13.64
C SER A 1014 -20.77 33.13 13.10
N VAL A 1015 -21.56 33.72 13.99
CA VAL A 1015 -22.82 34.41 13.63
C VAL A 1015 -22.68 35.92 13.62
N ILE A 1016 -21.76 36.46 14.44
CA ILE A 1016 -21.47 37.88 14.52
C ILE A 1016 -19.96 38.05 14.61
N LYS A 1017 -19.41 38.93 13.78
CA LYS A 1017 -18.05 39.45 13.87
C LYS A 1017 -18.15 40.96 14.00
N ALA A 1018 -17.55 41.55 15.02
CA ALA A 1018 -17.58 42.99 15.24
C ALA A 1018 -16.16 43.52 15.49
N ASP A 1019 -15.72 44.41 14.60
CA ASP A 1019 -14.44 45.10 14.77
C ASP A 1019 -14.64 46.35 15.66
N LYS A 1020 -13.60 46.74 16.41
CA LYS A 1020 -13.56 47.92 17.31
C LYS A 1020 -14.47 47.85 18.54
N ILE A 1021 -14.78 46.64 19.00
CA ILE A 1021 -15.55 46.42 20.23
C ILE A 1021 -14.95 45.23 20.99
N ASP A 1022 -15.01 45.25 22.32
CA ASP A 1022 -14.62 44.11 23.16
C ASP A 1022 -15.76 43.08 23.30
N TYR A 1023 -15.40 41.84 23.65
CA TYR A 1023 -16.33 40.72 23.65
C TYR A 1023 -17.41 40.89 24.72
N VAL A 1024 -17.07 41.38 25.92
CA VAL A 1024 -18.01 41.54 27.03
C VAL A 1024 -19.09 42.55 26.68
N THR A 1025 -18.71 43.68 26.07
CA THR A 1025 -19.67 44.69 25.60
C THR A 1025 -20.55 44.12 24.48
N LEU A 1026 -19.95 43.45 23.48
CA LEU A 1026 -20.71 42.84 22.38
C LEU A 1026 -21.72 41.81 22.88
N GLU A 1027 -21.29 40.88 23.74
CA GLU A 1027 -22.12 39.83 24.32
C GLU A 1027 -23.27 40.42 25.15
N SER A 1028 -22.98 41.41 25.99
CA SER A 1028 -24.00 42.13 26.76
C SER A 1028 -25.05 42.79 25.87
N VAL A 1029 -24.63 43.45 24.78
CA VAL A 1029 -25.57 44.08 23.83
C VAL A 1029 -26.42 43.03 23.11
N VAL A 1030 -25.81 41.94 22.63
CA VAL A 1030 -26.54 40.83 21.99
C VAL A 1030 -27.58 40.25 22.95
N ASN A 1031 -27.20 39.98 24.20
CA ASN A 1031 -28.10 39.50 25.24
C ASN A 1031 -29.27 40.46 25.49
N ASN A 1032 -29.00 41.76 25.58
CA ASN A 1032 -30.04 42.77 25.79
C ASN A 1032 -31.00 42.86 24.59
N VAL A 1033 -30.49 42.80 23.36
CA VAL A 1033 -31.32 42.78 22.14
C VAL A 1033 -32.20 41.53 22.09
N LEU A 1034 -31.62 40.36 22.39
CA LEU A 1034 -32.38 39.11 22.46
C LEU A 1034 -33.48 39.20 23.52
N GLN A 1035 -33.15 39.59 24.75
CA GLN A 1035 -34.12 39.69 25.84
C GLN A 1035 -35.24 40.69 25.56
N THR A 1036 -34.89 41.87 25.03
CA THR A 1036 -35.85 42.97 24.81
C THR A 1036 -36.85 42.65 23.70
N TYR A 1037 -36.38 42.05 22.60
CA TYR A 1037 -37.19 41.88 21.40
C TYR A 1037 -37.68 40.45 21.18
N PHE A 1038 -37.05 39.45 21.81
CA PHE A 1038 -37.35 38.03 21.63
C PHE A 1038 -37.79 37.31 22.92
N GLY A 1039 -37.77 38.00 24.07
CA GLY A 1039 -38.27 37.49 25.36
C GLY A 1039 -37.20 36.80 26.22
N SER A 1040 -37.60 36.21 27.34
CA SER A 1040 -36.71 35.61 28.36
C SER A 1040 -36.03 34.30 27.93
N GLN A 1041 -35.83 34.07 26.64
CA GLN A 1041 -35.03 32.96 26.13
C GLN A 1041 -33.56 33.40 26.14
N THR A 1042 -32.73 32.63 26.84
CA THR A 1042 -31.31 32.90 27.04
C THR A 1042 -30.53 32.81 25.72
N LEU A 1043 -29.33 33.43 25.68
CA LEU A 1043 -28.33 33.31 24.62
C LEU A 1043 -28.20 31.85 24.12
N ASP A 1044 -28.31 30.89 25.03
CA ASP A 1044 -28.23 29.45 24.74
C ASP A 1044 -29.19 28.98 23.65
N ILE A 1045 -30.45 29.43 23.60
CA ILE A 1045 -31.42 29.01 22.57
C ILE A 1045 -31.08 29.61 21.20
N PHE A 1046 -30.59 30.85 21.18
CA PHE A 1046 -30.10 31.49 19.96
C PHE A 1046 -28.82 30.83 19.43
N MET A 1047 -28.01 30.27 20.34
CA MET A 1047 -26.71 29.69 20.04
C MET A 1047 -26.76 28.19 19.73
N THR A 1048 -27.81 27.45 20.13
CA THR A 1048 -27.97 26.01 19.83
C THR A 1048 -28.62 25.72 18.47
N GLY A 1049 -29.38 26.63 17.86
CA GLY A 1049 -29.87 26.39 16.49
C GLY A 1049 -30.87 27.41 15.95
N LEU A 1050 -30.42 28.22 14.98
CA LEU A 1050 -31.27 29.12 14.16
C LEU A 1050 -31.79 28.43 12.88
N SER A 1051 -31.87 27.10 12.82
CA SER A 1051 -32.25 26.41 11.58
C SER A 1051 -33.77 26.31 11.32
N ASP A 1052 -34.63 26.50 12.32
CA ASP A 1052 -36.09 26.55 12.14
C ASP A 1052 -36.75 27.49 13.16
N MET A 1053 -36.56 28.80 13.02
CA MET A 1053 -37.50 29.76 13.59
C MET A 1053 -38.81 29.75 12.80
N THR A 1054 -39.53 28.63 12.82
CA THR A 1054 -41.00 28.68 12.92
C THR A 1054 -41.36 28.98 14.38
N LEU A 1055 -40.92 30.14 14.89
CA LEU A 1055 -41.73 30.82 15.90
C LEU A 1055 -43.04 31.20 15.21
N PRO A 1056 -44.19 31.05 15.91
CA PRO A 1056 -45.52 31.12 15.30
C PRO A 1056 -45.65 32.37 14.46
N ALA A 1057 -46.25 32.21 13.27
CA ALA A 1057 -46.53 33.27 12.31
C ALA A 1057 -46.69 34.64 13.00
N ASN A 1058 -45.76 35.54 12.69
CA ASN A 1058 -45.74 36.96 13.06
C ASN A 1058 -45.22 37.31 14.47
N LYS A 1059 -43.92 37.65 14.59
CA LYS A 1059 -43.55 39.03 14.97
C LYS A 1059 -42.06 39.45 14.90
N TYR A 1060 -41.07 38.57 14.77
CA TYR A 1060 -39.67 39.04 14.65
C TYR A 1060 -38.83 38.29 13.61
N SER A 1061 -38.02 38.99 12.81
CA SER A 1061 -37.14 38.40 11.77
C SER A 1061 -35.65 38.60 12.10
N TRP A 1062 -34.75 37.77 11.55
CA TRP A 1062 -33.29 37.96 11.64
C TRP A 1062 -32.85 39.38 11.23
N GLU A 1063 -33.54 39.95 10.25
CA GLU A 1063 -33.37 41.33 9.80
C GLU A 1063 -33.69 42.34 10.90
N GLN A 1064 -34.73 42.11 11.70
CA GLN A 1064 -35.03 42.94 12.86
C GLN A 1064 -33.99 42.78 13.96
N PHE A 1065 -33.50 41.57 14.25
CA PHE A 1065 -32.39 41.38 15.18
C PHE A 1065 -31.15 42.19 14.75
N ASN A 1066 -30.73 42.03 13.49
CA ASN A 1066 -29.61 42.79 12.90
C ASN A 1066 -29.82 44.31 12.98
N THR A 1067 -31.04 44.77 12.74
CA THR A 1067 -31.38 46.20 12.81
C THR A 1067 -31.21 46.73 14.25
N HIS A 1068 -31.73 46.02 15.25
CA HIS A 1068 -31.60 46.45 16.65
C HIS A 1068 -30.17 46.35 17.16
N LEU A 1069 -29.42 45.33 16.74
CA LEU A 1069 -28.00 45.17 17.06
C LEU A 1069 -27.18 46.37 16.54
N ARG A 1070 -27.34 46.73 15.26
CA ARG A 1070 -26.60 47.83 14.63
C ARG A 1070 -27.00 49.22 15.16
N ASN A 1071 -28.23 49.36 15.67
CA ASN A 1071 -28.72 50.61 16.27
C ASN A 1071 -28.43 50.72 17.78
N ALA A 1072 -27.79 49.72 18.39
CA ALA A 1072 -27.42 49.80 19.80
C ALA A 1072 -26.38 50.90 20.02
N SER A 1073 -26.66 51.84 20.94
CA SER A 1073 -25.79 53.00 21.20
C SER A 1073 -24.36 52.59 21.56
N SER A 1074 -24.18 51.45 22.22
CA SER A 1074 -22.86 50.92 22.61
C SER A 1074 -22.05 50.36 21.44
N LEU A 1075 -22.64 50.21 20.25
CA LEU A 1075 -22.00 49.64 19.05
C LEU A 1075 -21.86 50.67 17.91
N GLN A 1076 -22.06 51.96 18.16
CA GLN A 1076 -22.11 52.99 17.11
C GLN A 1076 -20.82 53.08 16.28
N ASP A 1077 -19.67 52.78 16.87
CA ASP A 1077 -18.35 52.79 16.20
C ASP A 1077 -17.89 51.40 15.72
N ALA A 1078 -18.66 50.35 16.02
CA ALA A 1078 -18.31 48.97 15.71
C ALA A 1078 -18.65 48.61 14.25
N LEU A 1079 -17.74 47.90 13.57
CA LEU A 1079 -17.99 47.39 12.22
C LEU A 1079 -18.54 45.96 12.31
N ILE A 1080 -19.86 45.85 12.24
CA ILE A 1080 -20.55 44.58 12.48
C ILE A 1080 -20.78 43.83 11.16
N THR A 1081 -20.33 42.59 11.09
CA THR A 1081 -20.70 41.63 10.05
C THR A 1081 -21.47 40.48 10.69
N THR A 1082 -22.62 40.11 10.10
CA THR A 1082 -23.43 39.00 10.61
C THR A 1082 -23.69 37.95 9.54
N TYR A 1083 -23.87 36.69 9.98
CA TYR A 1083 -23.95 35.53 9.11
C TYR A 1083 -25.11 34.63 9.54
N THR A 1084 -25.80 34.03 8.57
CA THR A 1084 -26.70 32.90 8.82
C THR A 1084 -26.26 31.70 8.02
N TYR A 1085 -26.64 30.50 8.47
CA TYR A 1085 -26.24 29.23 7.89
C TYR A 1085 -27.42 28.28 7.82
N ASP A 1086 -27.35 27.36 6.88
CA ASP A 1086 -28.12 26.11 6.87
C ASP A 1086 -27.12 25.04 7.35
N PRO A 1087 -27.23 24.56 8.60
CA PRO A 1087 -26.25 23.65 9.18
C PRO A 1087 -25.98 22.45 8.28
N LEU A 1088 -24.73 22.00 8.26
CA LEU A 1088 -24.25 20.91 7.40
C LEU A 1088 -24.32 21.18 5.88
N LYS A 1089 -24.84 22.34 5.42
CA LYS A 1089 -24.79 22.79 4.01
C LYS A 1089 -23.84 23.97 3.82
N GLY A 1090 -24.08 25.08 4.51
CA GLY A 1090 -23.24 26.28 4.40
C GLY A 1090 -23.95 27.59 4.75
N MET A 1091 -23.24 28.71 4.56
CA MET A 1091 -23.74 30.06 4.82
C MET A 1091 -24.91 30.40 3.90
N THR A 1092 -26.04 30.85 4.45
CA THR A 1092 -27.24 31.27 3.70
C THR A 1092 -27.32 32.78 3.51
N SER A 1093 -26.72 33.57 4.41
CA SER A 1093 -26.59 35.02 4.21
C SER A 1093 -25.38 35.61 4.93
N GLN A 1094 -24.87 36.72 4.40
CA GLN A 1094 -23.86 37.57 5.01
C GLN A 1094 -24.33 39.02 4.93
N THR A 1095 -24.35 39.73 6.05
CA THR A 1095 -24.63 41.18 6.09
C THR A 1095 -23.36 41.91 6.46
N ASP A 1096 -22.85 42.75 5.56
CA ASP A 1096 -21.59 43.48 5.72
C ASP A 1096 -21.69 44.63 6.76
N PRO A 1097 -20.59 45.35 7.08
CA PRO A 1097 -20.63 46.51 7.97
C PRO A 1097 -21.56 47.64 7.52
N ASN A 1098 -21.85 47.77 6.22
CA ASN A 1098 -22.76 48.77 5.68
C ASN A 1098 -24.24 48.35 5.80
N GLY A 1099 -24.53 47.14 6.31
CA GLY A 1099 -25.89 46.61 6.42
C GLY A 1099 -26.41 46.00 5.11
N ILE A 1100 -25.56 45.78 4.11
CA ILE A 1100 -25.95 45.16 2.83
C ILE A 1100 -25.85 43.65 2.96
N THR A 1101 -26.97 42.95 2.71
CA THR A 1101 -27.03 41.50 2.78
C THR A 1101 -26.79 40.85 1.42
N THR A 1102 -25.92 39.84 1.39
CA THR A 1102 -25.74 38.90 0.29
C THR A 1102 -26.32 37.56 0.69
N TYR A 1103 -27.11 36.93 -0.19
CA TYR A 1103 -27.74 35.62 0.06
C TYR A 1103 -27.09 34.53 -0.77
N TYR A 1104 -27.08 33.31 -0.24
CA TYR A 1104 -26.49 32.12 -0.84
C TYR A 1104 -27.52 31.00 -0.83
N GLU A 1105 -27.76 30.39 -1.99
CA GLU A 1105 -28.66 29.24 -2.13
C GLU A 1105 -27.89 28.02 -2.57
N TYR A 1106 -28.30 26.84 -2.09
CA TYR A 1106 -27.66 25.57 -2.38
C TYR A 1106 -28.59 24.63 -3.16
N ASP A 1107 -28.02 23.68 -3.90
CA ASP A 1107 -28.76 22.59 -4.55
C ASP A 1107 -28.94 21.37 -3.61
N GLY A 1108 -29.61 20.32 -4.09
CA GLY A 1108 -29.86 19.10 -3.31
C GLY A 1108 -28.61 18.30 -2.91
N PHE A 1109 -27.45 18.58 -3.49
CA PHE A 1109 -26.19 17.99 -3.02
C PHE A 1109 -25.54 18.82 -1.90
N GLY A 1110 -26.10 19.98 -1.54
CA GLY A 1110 -25.48 20.94 -0.64
C GLY A 1110 -24.42 21.82 -1.31
N ARG A 1111 -24.49 21.99 -2.65
CA ARG A 1111 -23.54 22.79 -3.43
C ARG A 1111 -24.12 24.18 -3.73
N LEU A 1112 -23.31 25.24 -3.66
CA LEU A 1112 -23.73 26.64 -3.89
C LEU A 1112 -24.36 26.88 -5.28
N LYS A 1113 -25.68 26.90 -5.38
CA LYS A 1113 -26.44 27.12 -6.62
C LYS A 1113 -26.38 28.57 -7.11
N CYS A 1114 -26.60 29.56 -6.25
CA CYS A 1114 -26.52 30.97 -6.65
C CYS A 1114 -26.25 31.92 -5.49
N ILE A 1115 -25.71 33.09 -5.82
CA ILE A 1115 -25.46 34.22 -4.94
C ILE A 1115 -26.39 35.36 -5.37
N LYS A 1116 -27.11 35.95 -4.42
CA LYS A 1116 -28.06 37.04 -4.66
C LYS A 1116 -27.70 38.31 -3.88
N ASP A 1117 -28.03 39.46 -4.43
CA ASP A 1117 -27.91 40.75 -3.75
C ASP A 1117 -29.02 40.97 -2.73
N HIS A 1118 -28.97 42.11 -2.03
CA HIS A 1118 -29.95 42.50 -1.02
C HIS A 1118 -31.38 42.70 -1.59
N SER A 1119 -31.52 42.85 -2.92
CA SER A 1119 -32.81 42.98 -3.60
C SER A 1119 -33.31 41.63 -4.15
N GLY A 1120 -32.58 40.54 -3.90
CA GLY A 1120 -32.89 39.19 -4.39
C GLY A 1120 -32.49 38.95 -5.85
N ASN A 1121 -31.78 39.87 -6.50
CA ASN A 1121 -31.29 39.66 -7.86
C ASN A 1121 -30.09 38.73 -7.83
N ILE A 1122 -30.01 37.83 -8.81
CA ILE A 1122 -28.87 36.91 -8.94
C ILE A 1122 -27.63 37.69 -9.37
N ILE A 1123 -26.64 37.79 -8.48
CA ILE A 1123 -25.31 38.33 -8.78
C ILE A 1123 -24.51 37.27 -9.54
N LYS A 1124 -24.61 36.02 -9.10
CA LYS A 1124 -23.83 34.91 -9.65
C LYS A 1124 -24.64 33.63 -9.61
N ASN A 1125 -24.76 32.95 -10.74
CA ASN A 1125 -25.35 31.63 -10.82
C ASN A 1125 -24.25 30.59 -11.04
N HIS A 1126 -24.35 29.46 -10.36
CA HIS A 1126 -23.43 28.34 -10.50
C HIS A 1126 -24.18 27.16 -11.13
N THR A 1127 -23.80 26.85 -12.36
CA THR A 1127 -24.22 25.60 -13.00
C THR A 1127 -23.10 24.59 -12.79
N TYR A 1128 -23.45 23.46 -12.19
CA TYR A 1128 -22.50 22.40 -11.90
C TYR A 1128 -22.43 21.44 -13.07
N HIS A 1129 -21.42 21.66 -13.88
CA HIS A 1129 -21.00 20.74 -14.93
C HIS A 1129 -19.91 19.83 -14.34
N TYR A 1130 -20.04 18.53 -14.54
CA TYR A 1130 -18.86 17.68 -14.41
C TYR A 1130 -17.86 18.12 -15.50
N LYS A 1131 -16.56 18.03 -15.22
CA LYS A 1131 -15.44 18.70 -15.94
C LYS A 1131 -15.43 18.55 -17.48
N ASN A 1132 -16.29 17.71 -18.04
CA ASN A 1132 -16.36 17.38 -19.46
C ASN A 1132 -17.61 17.89 -20.20
N GLU A 1133 -18.61 18.52 -19.54
CA GLU A 1133 -19.69 19.18 -20.30
C GLU A 1133 -19.18 20.49 -20.93
N PRO A 1134 -19.33 20.71 -22.25
CA PRO A 1134 -18.89 21.95 -22.87
C PRO A 1134 -19.75 23.12 -22.37
N ASN A 1135 -19.08 24.22 -21.98
CA ASN A 1135 -19.74 25.51 -21.73
C ASN A 1135 -20.60 25.86 -22.96
N GLN A 1136 -21.93 25.90 -22.79
CA GLN A 1136 -22.84 26.50 -23.77
C GLN A 1136 -22.77 28.02 -23.70
#